data_AF-A0A8D8AB74-F1
#
_entry.id   AF-A0A8D8AB74-F1
#
_cell.length_a   1.000
_cell.length_b   1.000
_cell.length_c   1.000
_cell.angle_alpha   90.00
_cell.angle_beta   90.00
_cell.angle_gamma   90.00
#
_symmetry.space_group_name_H-M   'P 1'
#
loop_
_entity.id
_entity.type
_entity.pdbx_description
1 polymer ?
#
loop_
_entity_poly.entity_id
_entity_poly.type
_entity_poly.pdbx_seq_one_letter_code
_entity_poly.pdbx_strand_id
1 'polypeptide(L)'
;RENMCDVIIQHLVSGQKVRIKCRDLVHKIAIYRNRLAVQLPERVVLYELSSAENQPMHYKVKEKIAKKFECSLLVVCAQHLVLCQEKKLQSLDFNGALQREWIMDSFIRYIKVTGGPAGCEGLLLGLKSGQVWRIFLDNSLPILVTTVLSSVRCLDLNATRTKLAVVDDAGRLVVRDLITDTMLYQDANVNSVAWNTHLESMLCYSHTTGGLSVRVGSLPPRSPQSMLGVVVGLCGATAFCLRGNVMSNVPLALGATMWQFVEAGLFEDAYQVACLGVPLSDWEGLAQAALEALNYHIAREAYVKVRNLPWLELINDLKERQKRGDNSKEVLLADTYAFTGKFKEAARLYQKSGNNSKALAMYSDLRMFDLAQEFLKEGSAADKKELIRRRAEWACSVHEPRAAAELLLSAGESQRAIEIVAEQGWTDVLLDIGRRLNASEKEPLELIATHLRRLKALPLAAEIYRKLGEEEQVVQLHVEARDWPEAFRLAEHLPKILPSIHYQHAQWLAESDQFISAHEAYVLAGKPNEATKLLRNLVECAVSEERYLDAGYYTWLRAKQVLKLLDGESILKEQNLVEYKSLQKMASIYYAYSTLNSYLKEPFTSSPPLTLFNTSRFVVNQINGLSAPKGISLFAVYYTLSKQAKVLGANKLHLQINNKLQSLKAPAGIQEQVDISYITSRACPGGFNDPEEYLPMCYRCSNYSPHLHGNRCPNCGQEYVFSYVSFEILPLSEFVPEEGIADQEAERLLMAPPKMNDYGQPDQFIHEDIIDTFSSSLDRDALRAIDPREVIIIKGPSPLRTRYYRNLLPELQITVCPECNNAFHSEDFELQFLQKGYCPFCRTPEDSLVN
;
A
#
# COMPACT_ATOMS: atom_id res chain seq x y z
N ARG A 1 -30.96 -53.89 -62.40
CA ARG A 1 -30.40 -53.88 -61.02
C ARG A 1 -30.29 -52.42 -60.59
N GLU A 2 -31.18 -51.95 -59.71
CA GLU A 2 -31.44 -50.51 -59.50
C GLU A 2 -30.41 -49.76 -58.62
N ASN A 3 -29.34 -50.40 -58.14
CA ASN A 3 -28.32 -49.79 -57.27
C ASN A 3 -26.89 -50.26 -57.64
N MET A 4 -26.38 -49.97 -58.85
CA MET A 4 -25.05 -50.45 -59.26
C MET A 4 -23.91 -49.43 -59.06
N CYS A 5 -24.10 -48.13 -59.31
CA CYS A 5 -23.02 -47.15 -59.24
C CYS A 5 -23.45 -45.81 -58.64
N ASP A 6 -22.72 -45.31 -57.63
CA ASP A 6 -22.87 -43.95 -57.10
C ASP A 6 -21.73 -43.07 -57.64
N VAL A 7 -22.03 -41.81 -57.96
CA VAL A 7 -21.00 -40.80 -58.30
C VAL A 7 -20.62 -40.04 -57.03
N ILE A 8 -19.33 -40.05 -56.68
CA ILE A 8 -18.81 -39.27 -55.55
C ILE A 8 -18.04 -38.07 -56.11
N ILE A 9 -18.48 -36.87 -55.72
CA ILE A 9 -17.81 -35.62 -56.05
C ILE A 9 -17.08 -35.17 -54.80
N GLN A 10 -15.78 -34.94 -54.93
CA GLN A 10 -14.94 -34.44 -53.85
C GLN A 10 -14.40 -33.06 -54.23
N HIS A 11 -14.64 -32.08 -53.37
CA HIS A 11 -13.97 -30.79 -53.47
C HIS A 11 -12.54 -30.96 -52.95
N LEU A 12 -11.54 -30.82 -53.82
CA LEU A 12 -10.16 -31.22 -53.51
C LEU A 12 -9.50 -30.36 -52.41
N VAL A 13 -9.90 -29.10 -52.26
CA VAL A 13 -9.37 -28.20 -51.21
C VAL A 13 -10.07 -28.41 -49.86
N SER A 14 -11.40 -28.19 -49.78
CA SER A 14 -12.18 -28.35 -48.55
C SER A 14 -12.40 -29.81 -48.09
N GLY A 15 -12.16 -30.80 -48.95
CA GLY A 15 -12.39 -32.21 -48.65
C GLY A 15 -13.86 -32.63 -48.58
N GLN A 16 -14.81 -31.69 -48.78
CA GLN A 16 -16.23 -32.01 -48.80
C GLN A 16 -16.54 -33.06 -49.86
N LYS A 17 -17.42 -34.01 -49.54
CA LYS A 17 -17.85 -35.08 -50.45
C LYS A 17 -19.36 -35.09 -50.60
N VAL A 18 -19.82 -35.20 -51.83
CA VAL A 18 -21.24 -35.41 -52.17
C VAL A 18 -21.37 -36.72 -52.91
N ARG A 19 -22.36 -37.51 -52.50
CA ARG A 19 -22.74 -38.73 -53.20
C ARG A 19 -24.02 -38.49 -53.98
N ILE A 20 -23.95 -38.66 -55.30
CA ILE A 20 -25.09 -38.69 -56.20
C ILE A 20 -25.44 -40.15 -56.48
N LYS A 21 -26.63 -40.57 -56.08
CA LYS A 21 -27.13 -41.92 -56.33
C LYS A 21 -27.63 -42.04 -57.77
N CYS A 22 -26.82 -42.68 -58.62
CA CYS A 22 -27.21 -42.98 -60.00
C CYS A 22 -27.85 -44.37 -60.00
N ARG A 23 -29.18 -44.43 -60.16
CA ARG A 23 -29.96 -45.67 -60.15
C ARG A 23 -29.71 -46.58 -61.37
N ASP A 24 -28.56 -46.42 -62.02
CA ASP A 24 -28.16 -47.02 -63.31
C ASP A 24 -26.63 -47.06 -63.44
N LEU A 25 -26.09 -47.81 -64.41
CA LEU A 25 -24.64 -47.93 -64.66
C LEU A 25 -24.06 -46.61 -65.17
N VAL A 26 -23.02 -46.10 -64.51
CA VAL A 26 -22.33 -44.88 -64.96
C VAL A 26 -21.23 -45.25 -65.94
N HIS A 27 -21.34 -44.78 -67.20
CA HIS A 27 -20.32 -45.01 -68.23
C HIS A 27 -19.16 -44.02 -68.15
N LYS A 28 -19.45 -42.72 -68.06
CA LYS A 28 -18.47 -41.64 -67.99
C LYS A 28 -18.99 -40.47 -67.17
N ILE A 29 -18.07 -39.69 -66.64
CA ILE A 29 -18.34 -38.44 -65.93
C ILE A 29 -17.45 -37.33 -66.49
N ALA A 30 -17.97 -36.11 -66.52
CA ALA A 30 -17.21 -34.92 -66.87
C ALA A 30 -17.60 -33.78 -65.94
N ILE A 31 -16.62 -33.00 -65.48
CA ILE A 31 -16.85 -31.87 -64.58
C ILE A 31 -16.19 -30.61 -65.15
N TYR A 32 -16.91 -29.50 -65.11
CA TYR A 32 -16.39 -28.18 -65.46
C TYR A 32 -17.07 -27.10 -64.63
N ARG A 33 -16.28 -26.37 -63.83
CA ARG A 33 -16.78 -25.37 -62.87
C ARG A 33 -17.89 -25.97 -61.99
N ASN A 34 -19.11 -25.46 -62.10
CA ASN A 34 -20.30 -25.89 -61.37
C ASN A 34 -21.17 -26.91 -62.13
N ARG A 35 -20.68 -27.49 -63.24
CA ARG A 35 -21.41 -28.46 -64.08
C ARG A 35 -20.83 -29.86 -63.91
N LEU A 36 -21.68 -30.86 -63.75
CA LEU A 36 -21.32 -32.27 -63.80
C LEU A 36 -22.21 -32.98 -64.83
N ALA A 37 -21.61 -33.62 -65.82
CA ALA A 37 -22.28 -34.54 -66.72
C ALA A 37 -22.06 -35.99 -66.27
N VAL A 38 -23.15 -36.75 -66.15
CA VAL A 38 -23.11 -38.19 -65.86
C VAL A 38 -23.76 -38.93 -67.03
N GLN A 39 -22.96 -39.71 -67.76
CA GLN A 39 -23.42 -40.55 -68.86
C GLN A 39 -23.92 -41.89 -68.32
N LEU A 40 -25.19 -42.19 -68.55
CA LEU A 40 -25.85 -43.47 -68.31
C LEU A 40 -26.07 -44.19 -69.67
N PRO A 41 -26.51 -45.46 -69.70
CA PRO A 41 -26.61 -46.23 -70.94
C PRO A 41 -27.55 -45.60 -71.98
N GLU A 42 -28.67 -45.05 -71.53
CA GLU A 42 -29.72 -44.50 -72.42
C GLU A 42 -29.87 -42.97 -72.36
N ARG A 43 -29.09 -42.28 -71.50
CA ARG A 43 -29.24 -40.83 -71.28
C ARG A 43 -28.01 -40.20 -70.63
N VAL A 44 -27.89 -38.87 -70.76
CA VAL A 44 -26.93 -38.06 -70.00
C VAL A 44 -27.70 -37.15 -69.02
N VAL A 45 -27.30 -37.15 -67.75
CA VAL A 45 -27.87 -36.27 -66.73
C VAL A 45 -26.87 -35.17 -66.40
N LEU A 46 -27.30 -33.93 -66.54
CA LEU A 46 -26.52 -32.75 -66.21
C LEU A 46 -26.93 -32.24 -64.83
N TYR A 47 -25.95 -32.11 -63.94
CA TYR A 47 -26.11 -31.55 -62.61
C TYR A 47 -25.44 -30.18 -62.53
N GLU A 48 -26.04 -29.27 -61.76
CA GLU A 48 -25.53 -27.95 -61.44
C GLU A 48 -25.36 -27.81 -59.92
N LEU A 49 -24.18 -27.36 -59.49
CA LEU A 49 -23.93 -27.00 -58.09
C LEU A 49 -24.71 -25.73 -57.76
N SER A 50 -25.69 -25.83 -56.87
CA SER A 50 -26.57 -24.71 -56.46
C SER A 50 -26.11 -23.97 -55.20
N SER A 51 -25.08 -24.48 -54.52
CA SER A 51 -24.57 -23.90 -53.27
C SER A 51 -23.59 -22.76 -53.55
N ALA A 52 -23.67 -21.69 -52.75
CA ALA A 52 -22.65 -20.64 -52.73
C ALA A 52 -21.33 -21.14 -52.12
N GLU A 53 -20.23 -20.39 -52.31
CA GLU A 53 -18.95 -20.70 -51.66
C GLU A 53 -19.14 -20.81 -50.12
N ASN A 54 -18.60 -21.87 -49.51
CA ASN A 54 -18.71 -22.25 -48.08
C ASN A 54 -20.02 -22.91 -47.59
N GLN A 55 -20.98 -23.20 -48.46
CA GLN A 55 -22.12 -24.06 -48.12
C GLN A 55 -21.85 -25.53 -48.46
N PRO A 56 -22.53 -26.51 -47.82
CA PRO A 56 -22.41 -27.91 -48.21
C PRO A 56 -22.76 -28.05 -49.69
N MET A 57 -21.89 -28.73 -50.44
CA MET A 57 -22.10 -28.95 -51.87
C MET A 57 -23.47 -29.61 -52.12
N HIS A 58 -24.33 -28.95 -52.87
CA HIS A 58 -25.62 -29.48 -53.26
C HIS A 58 -25.78 -29.42 -54.78
N TYR A 59 -25.75 -30.58 -55.40
CA TYR A 59 -25.95 -30.73 -56.84
C TYR A 59 -27.41 -30.98 -57.14
N LYS A 60 -28.00 -30.11 -57.96
CA LYS A 60 -29.37 -30.27 -58.48
C LYS A 60 -29.31 -30.74 -59.93
N VAL A 61 -30.30 -31.52 -60.35
CA VAL A 61 -30.45 -31.87 -61.77
C VAL A 61 -30.84 -30.60 -62.52
N LYS A 62 -30.05 -30.26 -63.55
CA LYS A 62 -30.33 -29.15 -64.45
C LYS A 62 -31.11 -29.62 -65.67
N GLU A 63 -30.57 -30.61 -66.39
CA GLU A 63 -31.12 -31.13 -67.64
C GLU A 63 -30.93 -32.63 -67.77
N LYS A 64 -31.78 -33.28 -68.57
CA LYS A 64 -31.69 -34.72 -68.89
C LYS A 64 -31.79 -34.92 -70.40
N ILE A 65 -30.70 -35.34 -71.03
CA ILE A 65 -30.67 -35.64 -72.46
C ILE A 65 -31.01 -37.12 -72.63
N ALA A 66 -32.25 -37.41 -73.02
CA ALA A 66 -32.75 -38.77 -73.26
C ALA A 66 -32.31 -39.32 -74.63
N LYS A 67 -30.99 -39.38 -74.86
CA LYS A 67 -30.37 -39.96 -76.05
C LYS A 67 -29.20 -40.85 -75.63
N LYS A 68 -29.06 -41.99 -76.31
CA LYS A 68 -27.88 -42.84 -76.22
C LYS A 68 -26.74 -42.19 -76.98
N PHE A 69 -25.59 -42.04 -76.31
CA PHE A 69 -24.36 -41.50 -76.91
C PHE A 69 -23.22 -42.50 -76.73
N GLU A 70 -22.40 -42.66 -77.76
CA GLU A 70 -21.14 -43.40 -77.70
C GLU A 70 -19.98 -42.43 -77.88
N CYS A 71 -19.05 -42.42 -76.92
CA CYS A 71 -17.88 -41.55 -76.95
C CYS A 71 -16.69 -42.20 -76.24
N SER A 72 -15.48 -41.91 -76.69
CA SER A 72 -14.22 -42.24 -76.03
C SER A 72 -13.90 -41.27 -74.89
N LEU A 73 -14.15 -39.97 -75.08
CA LEU A 73 -14.01 -38.92 -74.06
C LEU A 73 -15.29 -38.09 -73.98
N LEU A 74 -15.67 -37.75 -72.75
CA LEU A 74 -16.82 -36.91 -72.44
C LEU A 74 -16.31 -35.61 -71.82
N VAL A 75 -16.74 -34.46 -72.34
CA VAL A 75 -16.39 -33.15 -71.81
C VAL A 75 -17.67 -32.34 -71.64
N VAL A 76 -17.78 -31.59 -70.54
CA VAL A 76 -18.90 -30.67 -70.29
C VAL A 76 -18.34 -29.25 -70.22
N CYS A 77 -19.05 -28.29 -70.82
CA CYS A 77 -18.77 -26.86 -70.76
C CYS A 77 -19.96 -26.13 -70.11
N ALA A 78 -20.00 -24.79 -70.13
CA ALA A 78 -21.07 -24.04 -69.47
C ALA A 78 -22.45 -24.28 -70.11
N GLN A 79 -22.50 -24.43 -71.44
CA GLN A 79 -23.72 -24.58 -72.26
C GLN A 79 -23.68 -25.77 -73.23
N HIS A 80 -22.52 -26.44 -73.37
CA HIS A 80 -22.32 -27.50 -74.36
C HIS A 80 -21.85 -28.81 -73.72
N LEU A 81 -22.30 -29.92 -74.28
CA LEU A 81 -21.77 -31.26 -74.04
C LEU A 81 -20.92 -31.65 -75.25
N VAL A 82 -19.66 -31.99 -75.02
CA VAL A 82 -18.72 -32.34 -76.09
C VAL A 82 -18.39 -33.82 -76.03
N LEU A 83 -18.65 -34.51 -77.14
CA LEU A 83 -18.43 -35.93 -77.33
C LEU A 83 -17.25 -36.15 -78.26
N CYS A 84 -16.27 -36.93 -77.82
CA CYS A 84 -15.16 -37.36 -78.65
C CYS A 84 -15.37 -38.81 -79.09
N GLN A 85 -15.20 -39.10 -80.36
CA GLN A 85 -15.16 -40.45 -80.92
C GLN A 85 -13.96 -40.56 -81.86
N GLU A 86 -12.89 -41.18 -81.38
CA GLU A 86 -11.64 -41.37 -82.13
C GLU A 86 -11.04 -40.04 -82.64
N LYS A 87 -11.23 -39.72 -83.91
CA LYS A 87 -10.76 -38.50 -84.58
C LYS A 87 -11.78 -37.36 -84.58
N LYS A 88 -13.02 -37.67 -84.21
CA LYS A 88 -14.19 -36.82 -84.37
C LYS A 88 -14.58 -36.20 -83.02
N LEU A 89 -14.83 -34.90 -83.01
CA LEU A 89 -15.29 -34.17 -81.84
C LEU A 89 -16.61 -33.46 -82.16
N GLN A 90 -17.65 -33.69 -81.36
CA GLN A 90 -18.98 -33.13 -81.57
C GLN A 90 -19.40 -32.30 -80.36
N SER A 91 -19.81 -31.05 -80.58
CA SER A 91 -20.42 -30.19 -79.56
C SER A 91 -21.93 -30.23 -79.71
N LEU A 92 -22.63 -30.58 -78.64
CA LEU A 92 -24.09 -30.56 -78.53
C LEU A 92 -24.51 -29.51 -77.51
N ASP A 93 -25.68 -28.91 -77.70
CA ASP A 93 -26.32 -28.17 -76.62
C ASP A 93 -26.92 -29.11 -75.56
N PHE A 94 -27.46 -28.55 -74.49
CA PHE A 94 -28.09 -29.34 -73.42
C PHE A 94 -29.47 -29.91 -73.76
N ASN A 95 -30.03 -29.59 -74.94
CA ASN A 95 -31.19 -30.27 -75.51
C ASN A 95 -30.77 -31.51 -76.32
N GLY A 96 -29.46 -31.71 -76.51
CA GLY A 96 -28.91 -32.79 -77.32
C GLY A 96 -29.01 -32.53 -78.82
N ALA A 97 -29.14 -31.27 -79.26
CA ALA A 97 -28.98 -30.89 -80.66
C ALA A 97 -27.51 -30.67 -80.98
N LEU A 98 -27.06 -31.21 -82.11
CA LEU A 98 -25.68 -31.05 -82.58
C LEU A 98 -25.48 -29.59 -83.01
N GLN A 99 -24.55 -28.92 -82.35
CA GLN A 99 -24.18 -27.54 -82.66
C GLN A 99 -23.03 -27.51 -83.67
N ARG A 100 -21.96 -28.28 -83.40
CA ARG A 100 -20.75 -28.28 -84.25
C ARG A 100 -20.01 -29.61 -84.21
N GLU A 101 -19.16 -29.80 -85.21
CA GLU A 101 -18.35 -30.99 -85.40
C GLU A 101 -16.97 -30.63 -85.95
N TRP A 102 -15.92 -31.25 -85.40
CA TRP A 102 -14.54 -31.15 -85.87
C TRP A 102 -14.00 -32.55 -86.15
N ILE A 103 -13.26 -32.70 -87.24
CA ILE A 103 -12.56 -33.94 -87.60
C ILE A 103 -11.07 -33.64 -87.60
N MET A 104 -10.32 -34.36 -86.76
CA MET A 104 -8.88 -34.22 -86.62
C MET A 104 -8.15 -35.28 -87.47
N ASP A 105 -6.89 -35.01 -87.81
CA ASP A 105 -6.10 -35.93 -88.66
C ASP A 105 -5.75 -37.26 -87.95
N SER A 106 -5.73 -37.25 -86.62
CA SER A 106 -5.35 -38.38 -85.77
C SER A 106 -6.26 -38.51 -84.54
N PHE A 107 -6.16 -39.65 -83.84
CA PHE A 107 -6.97 -39.94 -82.66
C PHE A 107 -6.74 -38.89 -81.57
N ILE A 108 -7.83 -38.36 -81.02
CA ILE A 108 -7.79 -37.44 -79.89
C ILE A 108 -7.54 -38.26 -78.62
N ARG A 109 -6.40 -38.03 -77.98
CA ARG A 109 -5.93 -38.76 -76.79
C ARG A 109 -6.25 -38.02 -75.49
N TYR A 110 -6.21 -36.69 -75.53
CA TYR A 110 -6.37 -35.85 -74.35
C TYR A 110 -7.13 -34.57 -74.71
N ILE A 111 -8.06 -34.16 -73.84
CA ILE A 111 -8.81 -32.90 -74.00
C ILE A 111 -8.73 -32.12 -72.70
N LYS A 112 -8.30 -30.85 -72.78
CA LYS A 112 -8.31 -29.91 -71.65
C LYS A 112 -9.19 -28.72 -71.98
N VAL A 113 -10.16 -28.43 -71.12
CA VAL A 113 -10.93 -27.18 -71.20
C VAL A 113 -10.06 -26.04 -70.69
N THR A 114 -9.75 -25.08 -71.55
CA THR A 114 -8.92 -23.90 -71.20
C THR A 114 -9.77 -22.74 -70.69
N GLY A 115 -11.10 -22.84 -70.86
CA GLY A 115 -12.10 -21.88 -70.42
C GLY A 115 -12.37 -20.79 -71.47
N GLY A 116 -13.19 -19.80 -71.10
CA GLY A 116 -13.67 -18.76 -72.00
C GLY A 116 -15.04 -18.25 -71.56
N PRO A 117 -15.66 -17.31 -72.32
CA PRO A 117 -17.07 -16.96 -72.16
C PRO A 117 -17.96 -18.20 -72.28
N ALA A 118 -19.10 -18.22 -71.59
CA ALA A 118 -20.02 -19.36 -71.64
C ALA A 118 -20.56 -19.54 -73.06
N GLY A 119 -20.34 -20.73 -73.64
CA GLY A 119 -20.69 -21.02 -75.04
C GLY A 119 -19.53 -20.87 -76.03
N CYS A 120 -18.46 -20.16 -75.63
CA CYS A 120 -17.27 -19.88 -76.44
C CYS A 120 -16.00 -20.44 -75.79
N GLU A 121 -16.11 -21.51 -75.00
CA GLU A 121 -14.95 -22.07 -74.30
C GLU A 121 -13.90 -22.64 -75.26
N GLY A 122 -12.63 -22.42 -74.93
CA GLY A 122 -11.51 -23.05 -75.60
C GLY A 122 -11.26 -24.47 -75.11
N LEU A 123 -10.87 -25.35 -76.03
CA LEU A 123 -10.41 -26.72 -75.75
C LEU A 123 -9.03 -26.92 -76.38
N LEU A 124 -8.10 -27.52 -75.63
CA LEU A 124 -6.86 -28.06 -76.17
C LEU A 124 -7.01 -29.56 -76.41
N LEU A 125 -6.64 -29.99 -77.61
CA LEU A 125 -6.71 -31.37 -78.09
C LEU A 125 -5.29 -31.88 -78.28
N GLY A 126 -4.92 -32.93 -77.53
CA GLY A 126 -3.70 -33.68 -77.76
C GLY A 126 -3.98 -34.87 -78.67
N LEU A 127 -3.32 -34.95 -79.82
CA LEU A 127 -3.51 -36.02 -80.78
C LEU A 127 -2.45 -37.13 -80.64
N LYS A 128 -2.79 -38.35 -81.11
CA LYS A 128 -1.86 -39.47 -81.24
C LYS A 128 -0.70 -39.19 -82.21
N SER A 129 -0.85 -38.22 -83.13
CA SER A 129 0.24 -37.74 -84.00
C SER A 129 1.30 -36.90 -83.28
N GLY A 130 1.07 -36.52 -82.01
CA GLY A 130 1.93 -35.57 -81.29
C GLY A 130 1.54 -34.10 -81.49
N GLN A 131 0.55 -33.80 -82.33
CA GLN A 131 0.06 -32.44 -82.50
C GLN A 131 -0.86 -32.01 -81.35
N VAL A 132 -0.73 -30.77 -80.92
CA VAL A 132 -1.62 -30.10 -79.97
C VAL A 132 -2.39 -29.01 -80.70
N TRP A 133 -3.70 -29.15 -80.75
CA TRP A 133 -4.61 -28.21 -81.40
C TRP A 133 -5.44 -27.46 -80.37
N ARG A 134 -5.83 -26.23 -80.70
CA ARG A 134 -6.76 -25.40 -79.95
C ARG A 134 -8.02 -25.20 -80.77
N ILE A 135 -9.17 -25.43 -80.18
CA ILE A 135 -10.46 -25.13 -80.78
C ILE A 135 -11.25 -24.23 -79.83
N PHE A 136 -12.24 -23.53 -80.37
CA PHE A 136 -13.21 -22.78 -79.59
C PHE A 136 -14.61 -23.26 -79.96
N LEU A 137 -15.50 -23.38 -78.99
CA LEU A 137 -16.85 -23.94 -79.23
C LEU A 137 -17.71 -23.12 -80.19
N ASP A 138 -17.42 -21.83 -80.35
CA ASP A 138 -18.06 -20.91 -81.28
C ASP A 138 -17.34 -20.80 -82.64
N ASN A 139 -16.20 -21.47 -82.82
CA ASN A 139 -15.39 -21.41 -84.02
C ASN A 139 -15.18 -22.79 -84.66
N SER A 140 -15.41 -22.90 -85.96
CA SER A 140 -15.20 -24.14 -86.72
C SER A 140 -13.73 -24.43 -87.02
N LEU A 141 -12.84 -23.43 -86.93
CA LEU A 141 -11.44 -23.57 -87.33
C LEU A 141 -10.54 -24.01 -86.15
N PRO A 142 -9.94 -25.21 -86.21
CA PRO A 142 -8.91 -25.61 -85.26
C PRO A 142 -7.57 -24.90 -85.54
N ILE A 143 -6.85 -24.52 -84.50
CA ILE A 143 -5.55 -23.82 -84.56
C ILE A 143 -4.46 -24.74 -84.02
N LEU A 144 -3.44 -25.05 -84.82
CA LEU A 144 -2.28 -25.82 -84.36
C LEU A 144 -1.46 -24.95 -83.40
N VAL A 145 -1.21 -25.48 -82.19
CA VAL A 145 -0.45 -24.78 -81.15
C VAL A 145 1.01 -25.23 -81.12
N THR A 146 1.24 -26.54 -81.10
CA THR A 146 2.59 -27.10 -81.10
C THR A 146 2.56 -28.56 -81.56
N THR A 147 3.74 -29.10 -81.87
CA THR A 147 3.91 -30.52 -82.20
C THR A 147 5.03 -31.10 -81.34
N VAL A 148 4.71 -32.16 -80.60
CA VAL A 148 5.68 -32.98 -79.86
C VAL A 148 6.07 -34.22 -80.65
N LEU A 149 7.18 -34.83 -80.25
CA LEU A 149 7.84 -35.90 -81.00
C LEU A 149 7.15 -37.27 -80.91
N SER A 150 6.22 -37.48 -79.97
CA SER A 150 5.44 -38.71 -79.81
C SER A 150 3.98 -38.38 -79.46
N SER A 151 3.11 -39.39 -79.44
CA SER A 151 1.69 -39.26 -79.08
C SER A 151 1.50 -38.48 -77.78
N VAL A 152 0.57 -37.51 -77.77
CA VAL A 152 0.31 -36.67 -76.59
C VAL A 152 -0.34 -37.49 -75.48
N ARG A 153 0.31 -37.56 -74.32
CA ARG A 153 -0.19 -38.24 -73.12
C ARG A 153 -1.10 -37.33 -72.31
N CYS A 154 -0.59 -36.16 -71.95
CA CYS A 154 -1.35 -35.11 -71.27
C CYS A 154 -0.72 -33.75 -71.52
N LEU A 155 -1.49 -32.69 -71.28
CA LEU A 155 -1.02 -31.32 -71.38
C LEU A 155 -1.71 -30.44 -70.35
N ASP A 156 -1.08 -29.31 -70.03
CA ASP A 156 -1.66 -28.29 -69.17
C ASP A 156 -1.15 -26.89 -69.52
N LEU A 157 -1.98 -25.88 -69.24
CA LEU A 157 -1.65 -24.46 -69.45
C LEU A 157 -1.52 -23.74 -68.12
N ASN A 158 -0.60 -22.78 -68.05
CA ASN A 158 -0.51 -21.89 -66.89
C ASN A 158 -1.73 -20.95 -66.80
N ALA A 159 -1.91 -20.32 -65.64
CA ALA A 159 -3.08 -19.48 -65.35
C ALA A 159 -3.29 -18.32 -66.36
N THR A 160 -2.20 -17.71 -66.84
CA THR A 160 -2.22 -16.62 -67.82
C THR A 160 -2.32 -17.10 -69.28
N ARG A 161 -2.33 -18.42 -69.51
CA ARG A 161 -2.41 -19.07 -70.83
C ARG A 161 -1.26 -18.69 -71.77
N THR A 162 -0.12 -18.31 -71.21
CA THR A 162 1.10 -17.93 -71.91
C THR A 162 2.10 -19.06 -72.02
N LYS A 163 2.02 -20.09 -71.15
CA LYS A 163 2.95 -21.22 -71.12
C LYS A 163 2.20 -22.54 -71.22
N LEU A 164 2.66 -23.43 -72.10
CA LEU A 164 2.10 -24.76 -72.35
C LEU A 164 3.11 -25.83 -71.94
N ALA A 165 2.65 -26.78 -71.12
CA ALA A 165 3.37 -27.99 -70.77
C ALA A 165 2.73 -29.18 -71.49
N VAL A 166 3.53 -29.95 -72.24
CA VAL A 166 3.07 -31.14 -72.96
C VAL A 166 3.93 -32.32 -72.56
N VAL A 167 3.29 -33.43 -72.17
CA VAL A 167 3.95 -34.72 -71.91
C VAL A 167 3.60 -35.68 -73.04
N ASP A 168 4.62 -36.27 -73.65
CA ASP A 168 4.43 -37.28 -74.70
C ASP A 168 4.49 -38.72 -74.16
N ASP A 169 4.11 -39.70 -74.98
CA ASP A 169 4.10 -41.11 -74.59
C ASP A 169 5.50 -41.70 -74.35
N ALA A 170 6.57 -41.04 -74.79
CA ALA A 170 7.95 -41.39 -74.45
C ALA A 170 8.37 -40.87 -73.06
N GLY A 171 7.49 -40.14 -72.37
CA GLY A 171 7.75 -39.57 -71.05
C GLY A 171 8.59 -38.30 -71.08
N ARG A 172 8.58 -37.56 -72.20
CA ARG A 172 9.23 -36.25 -72.28
C ARG A 172 8.23 -35.15 -71.96
N LEU A 173 8.58 -34.31 -71.00
CA LEU A 173 7.92 -33.05 -70.72
C LEU A 173 8.60 -31.94 -71.52
N VAL A 174 7.82 -31.20 -72.29
CA VAL A 174 8.26 -30.01 -73.01
C VAL A 174 7.43 -28.82 -72.52
N VAL A 175 8.12 -27.78 -72.05
CA VAL A 175 7.49 -26.52 -71.64
C VAL A 175 7.86 -25.42 -72.62
N ARG A 176 6.84 -24.78 -73.20
CA ARG A 176 6.99 -23.71 -74.19
C ARG A 176 6.25 -22.46 -73.78
N ASP A 177 6.83 -21.31 -74.11
CA ASP A 177 6.15 -20.03 -74.09
C ASP A 177 5.40 -19.85 -75.43
N LEU A 178 4.09 -19.62 -75.34
CA LEU A 178 3.19 -19.45 -76.47
C LEU A 178 3.23 -18.04 -77.07
N ILE A 179 3.78 -17.05 -76.36
CA ILE A 179 3.93 -15.68 -76.88
C ILE A 179 5.18 -15.61 -77.74
N THR A 180 6.30 -16.11 -77.23
CA THR A 180 7.60 -16.05 -77.91
C THR A 180 7.86 -17.25 -78.83
N ASP A 181 7.01 -18.28 -78.76
CA ASP A 181 7.19 -19.59 -79.42
C ASP A 181 8.54 -20.26 -79.09
N THR A 182 9.07 -20.00 -77.89
CA THR A 182 10.35 -20.56 -77.43
C THR A 182 10.14 -21.74 -76.47
N MET A 183 11.04 -22.72 -76.54
CA MET A 183 11.10 -23.81 -75.56
C MET A 183 11.87 -23.34 -74.33
N LEU A 184 11.22 -23.38 -73.15
CA LEU A 184 11.80 -22.91 -71.89
C LEU A 184 12.70 -24.00 -71.27
N TYR A 185 12.18 -25.22 -71.16
CA TYR A 185 12.93 -26.38 -70.66
C TYR A 185 12.25 -27.69 -71.05
N GLN A 186 12.99 -28.77 -70.92
CA GLN A 186 12.51 -30.14 -71.10
C GLN A 186 12.98 -31.03 -69.95
N ASP A 187 12.16 -32.01 -69.58
CA ASP A 187 12.48 -33.03 -68.58
C ASP A 187 12.08 -34.43 -69.12
N ALA A 188 12.76 -35.48 -68.66
CA ALA A 188 12.52 -36.87 -69.07
C ALA A 188 11.90 -37.69 -67.93
N ASN A 189 11.40 -38.88 -68.26
CA ASN A 189 10.73 -39.80 -67.32
C ASN A 189 9.47 -39.24 -66.67
N VAL A 190 8.80 -38.29 -67.33
CA VAL A 190 7.59 -37.64 -66.83
C VAL A 190 6.35 -38.43 -67.26
N ASN A 191 5.44 -38.63 -66.31
CA ASN A 191 4.16 -39.32 -66.54
C ASN A 191 2.99 -38.35 -66.70
N SER A 192 2.90 -37.33 -65.84
CA SER A 192 1.88 -36.28 -65.95
C SER A 192 2.36 -34.95 -65.41
N VAL A 193 1.71 -33.84 -65.80
CA VAL A 193 2.08 -32.47 -65.44
C VAL A 193 0.85 -31.64 -65.07
N ALA A 194 1.01 -30.71 -64.12
CA ALA A 194 0.00 -29.72 -63.77
C ALA A 194 0.64 -28.37 -63.40
N TRP A 195 0.10 -27.27 -63.93
CA TRP A 195 0.49 -25.90 -63.55
C TRP A 195 -0.18 -25.46 -62.26
N ASN A 196 0.50 -24.60 -61.51
CA ASN A 196 -0.06 -24.02 -60.30
C ASN A 196 -1.10 -22.95 -60.63
N THR A 197 -2.25 -23.00 -59.96
CA THR A 197 -3.28 -21.98 -60.10
C THR A 197 -2.89 -20.63 -59.49
N HIS A 198 -2.03 -20.60 -58.46
CA HIS A 198 -1.68 -19.37 -57.72
C HIS A 198 -0.34 -18.75 -58.17
N LEU A 199 0.67 -19.56 -58.53
CA LEU A 199 1.98 -19.08 -58.99
C LEU A 199 2.25 -19.54 -60.42
N GLU A 200 2.15 -18.61 -61.38
CA GLU A 200 2.22 -18.95 -62.81
C GLU A 200 3.56 -19.50 -63.29
N SER A 201 4.65 -19.25 -62.55
CA SER A 201 6.00 -19.74 -62.85
C SER A 201 6.24 -21.15 -62.30
N MET A 202 5.27 -21.73 -61.61
CA MET A 202 5.39 -23.02 -60.93
C MET A 202 4.53 -24.10 -61.59
N LEU A 203 5.14 -25.25 -61.80
CA LEU A 203 4.45 -26.48 -62.13
C LEU A 203 4.96 -27.65 -61.30
N CYS A 204 4.21 -28.73 -61.30
CA CYS A 204 4.69 -30.00 -60.78
C CYS A 204 4.40 -31.11 -61.77
N TYR A 205 5.22 -32.16 -61.72
CA TYR A 205 5.07 -33.31 -62.59
C TYR A 205 5.44 -34.60 -61.86
N SER A 206 4.70 -35.66 -62.18
CA SER A 206 4.93 -37.00 -61.64
C SER A 206 5.88 -37.78 -62.55
N HIS A 207 6.74 -38.61 -61.97
CA HIS A 207 7.68 -39.47 -62.70
C HIS A 207 7.07 -40.83 -63.02
N THR A 208 7.49 -41.47 -64.11
CA THR A 208 7.06 -42.83 -64.49
C THR A 208 7.48 -43.88 -63.48
N THR A 209 8.61 -43.69 -62.81
CA THR A 209 9.16 -44.55 -61.75
C THR A 209 8.55 -44.27 -60.37
N GLY A 210 7.62 -43.31 -60.27
CA GLY A 210 7.14 -42.77 -59.00
C GLY A 210 7.96 -41.58 -58.52
N GLY A 211 7.33 -40.73 -57.72
CA GLY A 211 7.87 -39.44 -57.26
C GLY A 211 7.23 -38.24 -57.95
N LEU A 212 7.30 -37.09 -57.28
CA LEU A 212 6.76 -35.82 -57.72
C LEU A 212 7.86 -34.75 -57.66
N SER A 213 8.12 -34.08 -58.78
CA SER A 213 9.04 -32.96 -58.85
C SER A 213 8.28 -31.65 -59.01
N VAL A 214 8.80 -30.61 -58.37
CA VAL A 214 8.29 -29.25 -58.43
C VAL A 214 9.33 -28.38 -59.07
N ARG A 215 8.93 -27.61 -60.07
CA ARG A 215 9.81 -26.65 -60.75
C ARG A 215 9.20 -25.26 -60.65
N VAL A 216 10.01 -24.30 -60.24
CA VAL A 216 9.63 -22.90 -60.11
C VAL A 216 10.60 -22.04 -60.91
N GLY A 217 10.08 -21.29 -61.88
CA GLY A 217 10.88 -20.36 -62.68
C GLY A 217 11.99 -21.07 -63.45
N SER A 218 13.18 -20.47 -63.41
CA SER A 218 14.37 -20.92 -64.15
C SER A 218 15.19 -22.00 -63.41
N LEU A 219 15.09 -22.06 -62.08
CA LEU A 219 15.90 -22.98 -61.28
C LEU A 219 15.49 -24.45 -61.51
N PRO A 220 16.47 -25.38 -61.52
CA PRO A 220 16.18 -26.79 -61.69
C PRO A 220 15.42 -27.34 -60.47
N PRO A 221 14.54 -28.33 -60.68
CA PRO A 221 13.81 -28.98 -59.60
C PRO A 221 14.78 -29.71 -58.66
N ARG A 222 14.48 -29.71 -57.35
CA ARG A 222 15.19 -30.54 -56.36
C ARG A 222 14.78 -32.02 -56.50
N SER A 223 15.38 -32.88 -55.67
CA SER A 223 15.08 -34.31 -55.61
C SER A 223 13.57 -34.58 -55.56
N PRO A 224 13.04 -35.56 -56.33
CA PRO A 224 11.62 -35.85 -56.33
C PRO A 224 11.12 -36.22 -54.92
N GLN A 225 9.97 -35.65 -54.53
CA GLN A 225 9.26 -36.04 -53.33
C GLN A 225 8.59 -37.39 -53.56
N SER A 226 8.63 -38.29 -52.57
CA SER A 226 7.97 -39.59 -52.69
C SER A 226 6.46 -39.42 -52.88
N MET A 227 5.96 -39.96 -53.99
CA MET A 227 4.55 -39.92 -54.38
C MET A 227 4.26 -41.09 -55.31
N LEU A 228 3.04 -41.64 -55.22
CA LEU A 228 2.57 -42.71 -56.10
C LEU A 228 1.30 -42.25 -56.83
N GLY A 229 1.27 -42.44 -58.14
CA GLY A 229 0.15 -42.04 -59.00
C GLY A 229 0.54 -40.96 -59.99
N VAL A 230 -0.48 -40.33 -60.58
CA VAL A 230 -0.33 -39.23 -61.54
C VAL A 230 -0.83 -37.93 -60.93
N VAL A 231 -0.10 -36.84 -61.13
CA VAL A 231 -0.60 -35.51 -60.76
C VAL A 231 -1.65 -35.06 -61.78
N VAL A 232 -2.78 -34.55 -61.27
CA VAL A 232 -3.92 -34.08 -62.08
C VAL A 232 -4.24 -32.60 -61.85
N GLY A 233 -3.66 -31.99 -60.81
CA GLY A 233 -3.84 -30.57 -60.51
C GLY A 233 -2.87 -30.09 -59.45
N LEU A 234 -2.63 -28.77 -59.42
CA LEU A 234 -1.75 -28.10 -58.46
C LEU A 234 -2.39 -26.77 -58.04
N CYS A 235 -2.59 -26.60 -56.73
CA CYS A 235 -3.14 -25.37 -56.16
C CYS A 235 -2.35 -24.97 -54.92
N GLY A 236 -1.72 -23.80 -54.94
CA GLY A 236 -0.87 -23.34 -53.84
C GLY A 236 0.27 -24.32 -53.56
N ALA A 237 0.45 -24.72 -52.30
CA ALA A 237 1.42 -25.74 -51.91
C ALA A 237 0.89 -27.19 -51.96
N THR A 238 -0.25 -27.47 -52.62
CA THR A 238 -0.84 -28.82 -52.65
C THR A 238 -0.97 -29.36 -54.07
N ALA A 239 -0.35 -30.51 -54.32
CA ALA A 239 -0.54 -31.29 -55.55
C ALA A 239 -1.63 -32.35 -55.36
N PHE A 240 -2.55 -32.46 -56.31
CA PHE A 240 -3.62 -33.45 -56.31
C PHE A 240 -3.22 -34.63 -57.17
N CYS A 241 -3.09 -35.80 -56.55
CA CYS A 241 -2.56 -36.99 -57.19
C CYS A 241 -3.60 -38.10 -57.22
N LEU A 242 -3.78 -38.72 -58.39
CA LEU A 242 -4.70 -39.83 -58.62
C LEU A 242 -3.93 -41.14 -58.67
N ARG A 243 -4.32 -42.10 -57.82
CA ARG A 243 -3.80 -43.48 -57.84
C ARG A 243 -4.98 -44.46 -57.89
N GLY A 244 -5.18 -45.10 -59.04
CA GLY A 244 -6.37 -45.92 -59.26
C GLY A 244 -7.64 -45.08 -59.11
N ASN A 245 -8.45 -45.39 -58.09
CA ASN A 245 -9.70 -44.67 -57.80
C ASN A 245 -9.58 -43.72 -56.58
N VAL A 246 -8.38 -43.52 -56.03
CA VAL A 246 -8.14 -42.72 -54.83
C VAL A 246 -7.46 -41.41 -55.21
N MET A 247 -8.05 -40.30 -54.79
CA MET A 247 -7.45 -38.96 -54.84
C MET A 247 -6.72 -38.67 -53.52
N SER A 248 -5.44 -38.34 -53.62
CA SER A 248 -4.61 -37.93 -52.48
C SER A 248 -4.13 -36.49 -52.65
N ASN A 249 -4.18 -35.73 -51.56
CA ASN A 249 -3.61 -34.39 -51.48
C ASN A 249 -2.16 -34.54 -50.98
N VAL A 250 -1.19 -34.20 -51.83
CA VAL A 250 0.24 -34.27 -51.52
C VAL A 250 0.74 -32.85 -51.26
N PRO A 251 1.02 -32.48 -50.00
CA PRO A 251 1.63 -31.19 -49.69
C PRO A 251 3.06 -31.16 -50.25
N LEU A 252 3.43 -30.05 -50.87
CA LEU A 252 4.72 -29.85 -51.49
C LEU A 252 5.72 -29.29 -50.48
N ALA A 253 6.92 -29.86 -50.44
CA ALA A 253 8.03 -29.35 -49.63
C ALA A 253 8.69 -28.11 -50.27
N LEU A 254 8.01 -26.96 -50.23
CA LEU A 254 8.47 -25.72 -50.88
C LEU A 254 9.66 -25.04 -50.17
N GLY A 255 9.94 -25.38 -48.92
CA GLY A 255 11.04 -24.79 -48.14
C GLY A 255 12.41 -24.98 -48.80
N ALA A 256 12.71 -26.19 -49.31
CA ALA A 256 13.97 -26.46 -49.99
C ALA A 256 14.14 -25.67 -51.31
N THR A 257 13.03 -25.42 -52.01
CA THR A 257 13.02 -24.58 -53.21
C THR A 257 13.22 -23.11 -52.85
N MET A 258 12.58 -22.64 -51.78
CA MET A 258 12.77 -21.29 -51.26
C MET A 258 14.24 -21.04 -50.87
N TRP A 259 14.87 -21.94 -50.10
CA TRP A 259 16.28 -21.82 -49.71
C TRP A 259 17.23 -21.82 -50.92
N GLN A 260 16.91 -22.53 -52.00
CA GLN A 260 17.68 -22.47 -53.23
C GLN A 260 17.68 -21.06 -53.87
N PHE A 261 16.55 -20.34 -53.80
CA PHE A 261 16.48 -18.95 -54.24
C PHE A 261 17.21 -18.01 -53.27
N VAL A 262 17.16 -18.27 -51.96
CA VAL A 262 17.94 -17.52 -50.95
C VAL A 262 19.44 -17.65 -51.18
N GLU A 263 19.95 -18.87 -51.37
CA GLU A 263 21.36 -19.17 -51.67
C GLU A 263 21.83 -18.48 -52.98
N ALA A 264 20.93 -18.35 -53.95
CA ALA A 264 21.18 -17.65 -55.21
C ALA A 264 21.04 -16.12 -55.11
N GLY A 265 20.65 -15.56 -53.96
CA GLY A 265 20.41 -14.13 -53.77
C GLY A 265 19.12 -13.61 -54.42
N LEU A 266 18.24 -14.49 -54.90
CA LEU A 266 16.98 -14.17 -55.57
C LEU A 266 15.84 -14.08 -54.55
N PHE A 267 15.89 -13.07 -53.68
CA PHE A 267 14.97 -12.93 -52.54
C PHE A 267 13.49 -12.70 -52.94
N GLU A 268 13.21 -12.08 -54.09
CA GLU A 268 11.83 -11.87 -54.56
C GLU A 268 11.17 -13.20 -54.98
N ASP A 269 11.89 -14.06 -55.70
CA ASP A 269 11.40 -15.39 -56.06
C ASP A 269 11.25 -16.28 -54.82
N ALA A 270 12.19 -16.20 -53.87
CA ALA A 270 12.09 -16.87 -52.58
C ALA A 270 10.83 -16.46 -51.80
N TYR A 271 10.52 -15.16 -51.78
CA TYR A 271 9.31 -14.62 -51.15
C TYR A 271 8.02 -15.11 -51.82
N GLN A 272 7.98 -15.15 -53.15
CA GLN A 272 6.81 -15.69 -53.89
C GLN A 272 6.58 -17.17 -53.59
N VAL A 273 7.64 -17.99 -53.54
CA VAL A 273 7.55 -19.40 -53.16
C VAL A 273 7.10 -19.55 -51.71
N ALA A 274 7.65 -18.74 -50.80
CA ALA A 274 7.26 -18.74 -49.40
C ALA A 274 5.76 -18.42 -49.20
N CYS A 275 5.21 -17.49 -50.00
CA CYS A 275 3.79 -17.11 -49.97
C CYS A 275 2.83 -18.26 -50.31
N LEU A 276 3.28 -19.29 -51.02
CA LEU A 276 2.44 -20.47 -51.34
C LEU A 276 2.23 -21.39 -50.14
N GLY A 277 3.13 -21.34 -49.16
CA GLY A 277 3.08 -22.14 -47.95
C GLY A 277 4.44 -22.75 -47.63
N VAL A 278 5.19 -22.08 -46.76
CA VAL A 278 6.36 -22.63 -46.06
C VAL A 278 6.18 -22.51 -44.54
N PRO A 279 6.84 -23.35 -43.74
CA PRO A 279 6.87 -23.23 -42.28
C PRO A 279 7.28 -21.83 -41.81
N LEU A 280 6.84 -21.43 -40.61
CA LEU A 280 7.22 -20.15 -40.00
C LEU A 280 8.75 -20.04 -39.76
N SER A 281 9.42 -21.15 -39.45
CA SER A 281 10.88 -21.20 -39.32
C SER A 281 11.60 -20.84 -40.62
N ASP A 282 11.04 -21.24 -41.76
CA ASP A 282 11.57 -20.92 -43.09
C ASP A 282 11.32 -19.44 -43.43
N TRP A 283 10.20 -18.86 -42.98
CA TRP A 283 9.96 -17.42 -43.07
C TRP A 283 10.95 -16.59 -42.25
N GLU A 284 11.25 -17.01 -41.02
CA GLU A 284 12.27 -16.39 -40.18
C GLU A 284 13.67 -16.51 -40.81
N GLY A 285 13.99 -17.68 -41.37
CA GLY A 285 15.23 -17.90 -42.10
C GLY A 285 15.38 -17.00 -43.33
N LEU A 286 14.32 -16.88 -44.15
CA LEU A 286 14.28 -15.96 -45.29
C LEU A 286 14.46 -14.51 -44.83
N ALA A 287 13.78 -14.11 -43.75
CA ALA A 287 13.86 -12.76 -43.21
C ALA A 287 15.28 -12.43 -42.72
N GLN A 288 15.91 -13.35 -41.99
CA GLN A 288 17.26 -13.22 -41.47
C GLN A 288 18.30 -13.17 -42.60
N ALA A 289 18.21 -14.07 -43.59
CA ALA A 289 19.11 -14.08 -44.73
C ALA A 289 18.97 -12.80 -45.58
N ALA A 290 17.75 -12.31 -45.77
CA ALA A 290 17.50 -11.04 -46.44
C ALA A 290 18.08 -9.86 -45.64
N LEU A 291 17.99 -9.89 -44.31
CA LEU A 291 18.53 -8.84 -43.45
C LEU A 291 20.06 -8.81 -43.44
N GLU A 292 20.71 -9.97 -43.37
CA GLU A 292 22.18 -10.12 -43.48
C GLU A 292 22.67 -9.66 -44.86
N ALA A 293 21.89 -9.86 -45.92
CA ALA A 293 22.14 -9.34 -47.27
C ALA A 293 21.75 -7.85 -47.43
N LEU A 294 21.29 -7.17 -46.39
CA LEU A 294 20.79 -5.79 -46.39
C LEU A 294 19.61 -5.54 -47.35
N ASN A 295 18.86 -6.59 -47.69
CA ASN A 295 17.60 -6.50 -48.44
C ASN A 295 16.42 -6.27 -47.48
N TYR A 296 16.29 -5.02 -47.04
CA TYR A 296 15.25 -4.61 -46.08
C TYR A 296 13.82 -4.71 -46.63
N HIS A 297 13.63 -4.74 -47.96
CA HIS A 297 12.30 -4.92 -48.55
C HIS A 297 11.76 -6.31 -48.22
N ILE A 298 12.49 -7.35 -48.63
CA ILE A 298 12.07 -8.74 -48.38
C ILE A 298 12.12 -9.10 -46.90
N ALA A 299 13.13 -8.62 -46.16
CA ALA A 299 13.20 -8.86 -44.72
C ALA A 299 11.95 -8.32 -44.00
N ARG A 300 11.48 -7.12 -44.37
CA ARG A 300 10.25 -6.55 -43.80
C ARG A 300 9.02 -7.37 -44.18
N GLU A 301 8.84 -7.67 -45.47
CA GLU A 301 7.67 -8.45 -45.93
C GLU A 301 7.63 -9.83 -45.27
N ALA A 302 8.78 -10.49 -45.08
CA ALA A 302 8.88 -11.76 -44.38
C ALA A 302 8.54 -11.62 -42.88
N TYR A 303 9.07 -10.62 -42.17
CA TYR A 303 8.73 -10.41 -40.75
C TYR A 303 7.28 -9.93 -40.54
N VAL A 304 6.65 -9.28 -41.53
CA VAL A 304 5.19 -9.01 -41.51
C VAL A 304 4.40 -10.32 -41.52
N LYS A 305 4.84 -11.33 -42.29
CA LYS A 305 4.21 -12.65 -42.31
C LYS A 305 4.39 -13.41 -40.99
N VAL A 306 5.58 -13.33 -40.39
CA VAL A 306 5.88 -13.92 -39.07
C VAL A 306 5.17 -13.16 -37.93
N ARG A 307 4.77 -11.90 -38.16
CA ARG A 307 4.23 -10.97 -37.15
C ARG A 307 5.22 -10.62 -36.04
N ASN A 308 6.49 -10.49 -36.38
CA ASN A 308 7.53 -10.14 -35.43
C ASN A 308 7.72 -8.61 -35.36
N LEU A 309 6.94 -7.95 -34.49
CA LEU A 309 6.96 -6.48 -34.35
C LEU A 309 8.35 -5.91 -34.00
N PRO A 310 9.11 -6.48 -33.05
CA PRO A 310 10.44 -5.97 -32.71
C PRO A 310 11.40 -5.89 -33.90
N TRP A 311 11.40 -6.92 -34.76
CA TRP A 311 12.20 -6.89 -36.00
C TRP A 311 11.71 -5.85 -37.01
N LEU A 312 10.41 -5.59 -37.09
CA LEU A 312 9.86 -4.57 -38.00
C LEU A 312 10.25 -3.15 -37.58
N GLU A 313 10.25 -2.86 -36.28
CA GLU A 313 10.72 -1.58 -35.75
C GLU A 313 12.20 -1.36 -36.05
N LEU A 314 13.03 -2.37 -35.78
CA LEU A 314 14.45 -2.33 -36.10
C LEU A 314 14.70 -2.15 -37.60
N ILE A 315 14.00 -2.88 -38.47
CA ILE A 315 14.17 -2.78 -39.92
C ILE A 315 13.79 -1.38 -40.42
N ASN A 316 12.75 -0.75 -39.86
CA ASN A 316 12.40 0.62 -40.24
C ASN A 316 13.51 1.61 -39.86
N ASP A 317 14.05 1.50 -38.65
CA ASP A 317 15.17 2.33 -38.19
C ASP A 317 16.45 2.09 -39.03
N LEU A 318 16.81 0.83 -39.31
CA LEU A 318 17.95 0.48 -40.17
C LEU A 318 17.77 1.02 -41.59
N LYS A 319 16.55 0.95 -42.14
CA LYS A 319 16.22 1.46 -43.48
C LYS A 319 16.33 2.99 -43.55
N GLU A 320 15.92 3.70 -42.51
CA GLU A 320 16.10 5.15 -42.44
C GLU A 320 17.58 5.55 -42.34
N ARG A 321 18.34 4.86 -41.48
CA ARG A 321 19.78 5.10 -41.32
C ARG A 321 20.56 4.82 -42.61
N GLN A 322 20.20 3.76 -43.34
CA GLN A 322 20.81 3.46 -44.64
C GLN A 322 20.52 4.55 -45.67
N LYS A 323 19.32 5.12 -45.68
CA LYS A 323 18.96 6.23 -46.58
C LYS A 323 19.73 7.51 -46.28
N ARG A 324 20.02 7.79 -45.00
CA ARG A 324 20.80 8.97 -44.58
C ARG A 324 22.30 8.82 -44.88
N GLY A 325 22.79 7.59 -44.99
CA GLY A 325 24.21 7.31 -45.25
C GLY A 325 25.13 7.53 -44.03
N ASP A 326 24.55 7.72 -42.84
CA ASP A 326 25.28 8.07 -41.61
C ASP A 326 26.15 6.94 -41.05
N ASN A 327 25.82 5.67 -41.37
CA ASN A 327 26.46 4.50 -40.79
C ASN A 327 27.11 3.61 -41.85
N SER A 328 28.29 3.07 -41.52
CA SER A 328 28.93 2.06 -42.36
C SER A 328 28.10 0.76 -42.38
N LYS A 329 28.27 -0.05 -43.43
CA LYS A 329 27.55 -1.33 -43.57
C LYS A 329 27.83 -2.26 -42.39
N GLU A 330 29.04 -2.18 -41.83
CA GLU A 330 29.48 -2.95 -40.66
C GLU A 330 28.71 -2.57 -39.40
N VAL A 331 28.36 -1.29 -39.22
CA VAL A 331 27.56 -0.83 -38.05
C VAL A 331 26.12 -1.33 -38.16
N LEU A 332 25.52 -1.26 -39.35
CA LEU A 332 24.15 -1.77 -39.58
C LEU A 332 24.07 -3.29 -39.39
N LEU A 333 25.11 -4.01 -39.82
CA LEU A 333 25.23 -5.44 -39.59
C LEU A 333 25.51 -5.77 -38.12
N ALA A 334 26.29 -4.95 -37.42
CA ALA A 334 26.52 -5.09 -35.98
C ALA A 334 25.22 -4.91 -35.18
N ASP A 335 24.40 -3.91 -35.52
CA ASP A 335 23.08 -3.68 -34.90
C ASP A 335 22.16 -4.90 -35.14
N THR A 336 22.20 -5.47 -36.36
CA THR A 336 21.49 -6.70 -36.70
C THR A 336 21.96 -7.87 -35.82
N TYR A 337 23.27 -8.09 -35.71
CA TYR A 337 23.82 -9.18 -34.89
C TYR A 337 23.58 -9.00 -33.40
N ALA A 338 23.63 -7.76 -32.89
CA ALA A 338 23.27 -7.45 -31.52
C ALA A 338 21.82 -7.87 -31.24
N PHE A 339 20.90 -7.56 -32.16
CA PHE A 339 19.50 -7.92 -32.01
C PHE A 339 19.24 -9.43 -32.15
N THR A 340 20.00 -10.15 -32.98
CA THR A 340 19.92 -11.63 -33.07
C THR A 340 20.45 -12.37 -31.83
N GLY A 341 21.20 -11.70 -30.95
CA GLY A 341 21.90 -12.34 -29.83
C GLY A 341 23.34 -12.79 -30.12
N LYS A 342 23.89 -12.48 -31.30
CA LYS A 342 25.29 -12.76 -31.67
C LYS A 342 26.24 -11.67 -31.14
N PHE A 343 26.23 -11.45 -29.82
CA PHE A 343 26.88 -10.28 -29.18
C PHE A 343 28.41 -10.20 -29.41
N LYS A 344 29.12 -11.33 -29.47
CA LYS A 344 30.57 -11.35 -29.74
C LYS A 344 30.90 -10.87 -31.16
N GLU A 345 30.11 -11.28 -32.15
CA GLU A 345 30.30 -10.84 -33.54
C GLU A 345 29.86 -9.38 -33.72
N ALA A 346 28.78 -8.97 -33.05
CA ALA A 346 28.36 -7.56 -33.00
C ALA A 346 29.46 -6.66 -32.41
N ALA A 347 30.06 -7.04 -31.27
CA ALA A 347 31.15 -6.30 -30.65
C ALA A 347 32.40 -6.21 -31.54
N ARG A 348 32.76 -7.28 -32.26
CA ARG A 348 33.85 -7.25 -33.24
C ARG A 348 33.59 -6.29 -34.39
N LEU A 349 32.35 -6.27 -34.91
CA LEU A 349 31.98 -5.33 -35.97
C LEU A 349 31.96 -3.88 -35.46
N TYR A 350 31.46 -3.63 -34.24
CA TYR A 350 31.53 -2.31 -33.61
C TYR A 350 32.99 -1.86 -33.43
N GLN A 351 33.87 -2.74 -32.96
CA GLN A 351 35.31 -2.45 -32.82
C GLN A 351 35.96 -2.15 -34.18
N LYS A 352 35.67 -2.94 -35.21
CA LYS A 352 36.17 -2.71 -36.58
C LYS A 352 35.73 -1.36 -37.15
N SER A 353 34.56 -0.88 -36.74
CA SER A 353 34.02 0.43 -37.12
C SER A 353 34.41 1.59 -36.19
N GLY A 354 35.25 1.34 -35.17
CA GLY A 354 35.68 2.36 -34.19
C GLY A 354 34.64 2.72 -33.10
N ASN A 355 33.53 2.00 -33.01
CA ASN A 355 32.40 2.30 -32.11
C ASN A 355 32.44 1.47 -30.80
N ASN A 356 33.54 1.53 -30.06
CA ASN A 356 33.72 0.74 -28.83
C ASN A 356 32.71 1.07 -27.72
N SER A 357 32.25 2.33 -27.65
CA SER A 357 31.24 2.76 -26.69
C SER A 357 29.90 2.04 -26.88
N LYS A 358 29.49 1.76 -28.12
CA LYS A 358 28.27 0.99 -28.42
C LYS A 358 28.39 -0.47 -27.97
N ALA A 359 29.56 -1.09 -28.16
CA ALA A 359 29.81 -2.45 -27.69
C ALA A 359 29.76 -2.54 -26.15
N LEU A 360 30.33 -1.56 -25.45
CA LEU A 360 30.30 -1.48 -23.99
C LEU A 360 28.89 -1.22 -23.44
N ALA A 361 28.15 -0.31 -24.07
CA ALA A 361 26.74 -0.07 -23.73
C ALA A 361 25.93 -1.36 -23.90
N MET A 362 26.07 -2.04 -25.05
CA MET A 362 25.41 -3.31 -25.31
C MET A 362 25.70 -4.35 -24.22
N TYR A 363 26.96 -4.60 -23.87
CA TYR A 363 27.29 -5.57 -22.82
C TYR A 363 26.79 -5.15 -21.43
N SER A 364 26.87 -3.86 -21.11
CA SER A 364 26.42 -3.33 -19.82
C SER A 364 24.89 -3.43 -19.68
N ASP A 365 24.15 -3.05 -20.72
CA ASP A 365 22.68 -3.04 -20.74
C ASP A 365 22.13 -4.48 -20.70
N LEU A 366 22.82 -5.42 -21.35
CA LEU A 366 22.52 -6.86 -21.30
C LEU A 366 23.07 -7.56 -20.05
N ARG A 367 23.69 -6.81 -19.13
CA ARG A 367 24.26 -7.32 -17.86
C ARG A 367 25.33 -8.39 -18.06
N MET A 368 26.00 -8.38 -19.21
CA MET A 368 27.12 -9.27 -19.53
C MET A 368 28.43 -8.68 -18.99
N PHE A 369 28.50 -8.48 -17.67
CA PHE A 369 29.62 -7.77 -17.02
C PHE A 369 30.96 -8.47 -17.22
N ASP A 370 30.98 -9.80 -17.32
CA ASP A 370 32.21 -10.56 -17.58
C ASP A 370 32.75 -10.28 -18.98
N LEU A 371 31.88 -10.29 -20.00
CA LEU A 371 32.24 -9.96 -21.39
C LEU A 371 32.60 -8.47 -21.52
N ALA A 372 31.92 -7.58 -20.79
CA ALA A 372 32.28 -6.17 -20.72
C ALA A 372 33.66 -5.97 -20.09
N GLN A 373 33.98 -6.68 -19.01
CA GLN A 373 35.28 -6.61 -18.34
C GLN A 373 36.40 -7.21 -19.19
N GLU A 374 36.13 -8.28 -19.93
CA GLU A 374 37.06 -8.84 -20.93
C GLU A 374 37.31 -7.85 -22.08
N PHE A 375 36.27 -7.18 -22.57
CA PHE A 375 36.36 -6.15 -23.60
C PHE A 375 37.11 -4.90 -23.11
N LEU A 376 37.02 -4.56 -21.81
CA LEU A 376 37.68 -3.40 -21.17
C LEU A 376 39.13 -3.63 -20.72
N LYS A 377 39.76 -4.78 -21.01
CA LYS A 377 41.17 -5.01 -20.65
C LYS A 377 42.12 -3.92 -21.20
N GLU A 378 41.75 -3.29 -22.31
CA GLU A 378 42.48 -2.19 -22.95
C GLU A 378 41.77 -0.81 -22.82
N GLY A 379 40.72 -0.70 -22.00
CA GLY A 379 39.84 0.48 -21.89
C GLY A 379 40.25 1.54 -20.85
N SER A 380 39.59 2.71 -20.90
CA SER A 380 39.87 3.87 -20.04
C SER A 380 39.47 3.65 -18.56
N ALA A 381 40.07 4.39 -17.63
CA ALA A 381 39.74 4.31 -16.20
C ALA A 381 38.30 4.78 -15.88
N ALA A 382 37.76 5.69 -16.70
CA ALA A 382 36.39 6.17 -16.57
C ALA A 382 35.36 5.07 -16.94
N ASP A 383 35.63 4.31 -18.01
CA ASP A 383 34.76 3.20 -18.43
C ASP A 383 34.72 2.07 -17.39
N LYS A 384 35.86 1.84 -16.69
CA LYS A 384 35.93 0.87 -15.59
C LYS A 384 35.11 1.31 -14.37
N LYS A 385 35.14 2.60 -14.02
CA LYS A 385 34.33 3.15 -12.90
C LYS A 385 32.84 3.07 -13.21
N GLU A 386 32.44 3.41 -14.43
CA GLU A 386 31.05 3.33 -14.89
C GLU A 386 30.53 1.88 -14.94
N LEU A 387 31.38 0.92 -15.35
CA LEU A 387 31.04 -0.50 -15.29
C LEU A 387 30.78 -0.98 -13.85
N ILE A 388 31.63 -0.59 -12.90
CA ILE A 388 31.48 -0.93 -11.48
C ILE A 388 30.18 -0.34 -10.93
N ARG A 389 29.85 0.91 -11.29
CA ARG A 389 28.59 1.56 -10.89
C ARG A 389 27.37 0.80 -11.40
N ARG A 390 27.31 0.47 -12.70
CA ARG A 390 26.21 -0.31 -13.28
C ARG A 390 26.11 -1.72 -12.70
N ARG A 391 27.25 -2.34 -12.39
CA ARG A 391 27.30 -3.65 -11.72
C ARG A 391 26.75 -3.57 -10.29
N ALA A 392 27.07 -2.52 -9.55
CA ALA A 392 26.53 -2.30 -8.21
C ALA A 392 25.01 -2.04 -8.22
N GLU A 393 24.51 -1.24 -9.18
CA GLU A 393 23.08 -1.02 -9.38
C GLU A 393 22.34 -2.32 -9.72
N TRP A 394 22.95 -3.18 -10.53
CA TRP A 394 22.41 -4.50 -10.80
C TRP A 394 22.39 -5.38 -9.54
N ALA A 395 23.47 -5.41 -8.76
CA ALA A 395 23.52 -6.18 -7.51
C ALA A 395 22.42 -5.75 -6.52
N CYS A 396 22.08 -4.46 -6.45
CA CYS A 396 20.90 -3.98 -5.73
C CYS A 396 19.60 -4.59 -6.27
N SER A 397 19.43 -4.60 -7.60
CA SER A 397 18.20 -5.13 -8.25
C SER A 397 18.00 -6.64 -8.08
N VAL A 398 19.08 -7.40 -7.82
CA VAL A 398 19.04 -8.87 -7.62
C VAL A 398 18.91 -9.24 -6.13
N HIS A 399 18.72 -8.25 -5.25
CA HIS A 399 18.67 -8.45 -3.81
C HIS A 399 19.99 -9.01 -3.22
N GLU A 400 21.13 -8.57 -3.75
CA GLU A 400 22.45 -8.76 -3.12
C GLU A 400 23.03 -7.43 -2.58
N PRO A 401 22.40 -6.80 -1.56
CA PRO A 401 22.78 -5.46 -1.10
C PRO A 401 24.19 -5.38 -0.49
N ARG A 402 24.75 -6.49 0.04
CA ARG A 402 26.14 -6.51 0.57
C ARG A 402 27.16 -6.31 -0.53
N ALA A 403 27.05 -7.10 -1.60
CA ALA A 403 27.94 -6.99 -2.75
C ALA A 403 27.80 -5.62 -3.42
N ALA A 404 26.58 -5.09 -3.52
CA ALA A 404 26.34 -3.75 -4.05
C ALA A 404 27.02 -2.65 -3.20
N ALA A 405 26.87 -2.71 -1.88
CA ALA A 405 27.50 -1.76 -0.97
C ALA A 405 29.04 -1.82 -1.03
N GLU A 406 29.62 -3.03 -1.07
CA GLU A 406 31.08 -3.20 -1.25
C GLU A 406 31.58 -2.66 -2.59
N LEU A 407 30.84 -2.92 -3.68
CA LEU A 407 31.18 -2.38 -5.01
C LEU A 407 31.11 -0.85 -5.03
N LEU A 408 30.12 -0.24 -4.39
CA LEU A 408 30.00 1.23 -4.29
C LEU A 408 31.08 1.85 -3.40
N LEU A 409 31.43 1.18 -2.29
CA LEU A 409 32.57 1.60 -1.45
C LEU A 409 33.88 1.54 -2.25
N SER A 410 34.08 0.51 -3.07
CA SER A 410 35.26 0.41 -3.96
C SER A 410 35.28 1.49 -5.06
N ALA A 411 34.11 2.01 -5.45
CA ALA A 411 33.97 3.10 -6.41
C ALA A 411 34.10 4.50 -5.77
N GLY A 412 34.20 4.59 -4.43
CA GLY A 412 34.28 5.82 -3.67
C GLY A 412 32.93 6.52 -3.40
N GLU A 413 31.81 5.81 -3.58
CA GLU A 413 30.46 6.34 -3.35
C GLU A 413 29.91 5.92 -1.97
N SER A 414 30.51 6.45 -0.90
CA SER A 414 30.20 6.06 0.49
C SER A 414 28.74 6.34 0.91
N GLN A 415 28.14 7.42 0.42
CA GLN A 415 26.79 7.85 0.82
C GLN A 415 25.70 6.88 0.34
N ARG A 416 25.73 6.49 -0.95
CA ARG A 416 24.80 5.50 -1.51
C ARG A 416 24.97 4.12 -0.87
N ALA A 417 26.20 3.75 -0.52
CA ALA A 417 26.46 2.50 0.20
C ALA A 417 25.80 2.51 1.60
N ILE A 418 25.88 3.63 2.32
CA ILE A 418 25.22 3.79 3.63
C ILE A 418 23.70 3.68 3.51
N GLU A 419 23.10 4.30 2.49
CA GLU A 419 21.65 4.25 2.25
C GLU A 419 21.18 2.81 2.01
N ILE A 420 21.86 2.06 1.14
CA ILE A 420 21.53 0.65 0.85
C ILE A 420 21.61 -0.21 2.11
N VAL A 421 22.67 -0.05 2.91
CA VAL A 421 22.84 -0.82 4.16
C VAL A 421 21.79 -0.43 5.20
N ALA A 422 21.43 0.86 5.29
CA ALA A 422 20.44 1.37 6.22
C ALA A 422 19.00 0.92 5.90
N GLU A 423 18.66 0.74 4.63
CA GLU A 423 17.37 0.17 4.21
C GLU A 423 17.21 -1.28 4.65
N GLN A 424 18.31 -2.06 4.66
CA GLN A 424 18.30 -3.46 5.08
C GLN A 424 18.37 -3.64 6.61
N GLY A 425 18.65 -2.57 7.36
CA GLY A 425 18.71 -2.62 8.82
C GLY A 425 19.99 -3.26 9.39
N TRP A 426 21.07 -3.35 8.62
CA TRP A 426 22.34 -3.95 9.08
C TRP A 426 23.15 -2.97 9.94
N THR A 427 22.77 -2.88 11.20
CA THR A 427 23.34 -1.95 12.18
C THR A 427 24.84 -2.17 12.46
N ASP A 428 25.31 -3.42 12.37
CA ASP A 428 26.70 -3.84 12.48
C ASP A 428 27.56 -3.32 11.32
N VAL A 429 27.06 -3.49 10.08
CA VAL A 429 27.75 -3.02 8.87
C VAL A 429 27.80 -1.49 8.82
N LEU A 430 26.74 -0.80 9.26
CA LEU A 430 26.74 0.66 9.39
C LEU A 430 27.80 1.16 10.38
N LEU A 431 27.94 0.49 11.52
CA LEU A 431 28.97 0.81 12.51
C LEU A 431 30.38 0.58 11.96
N ASP A 432 30.60 -0.51 11.23
CA ASP A 432 31.88 -0.80 10.60
C ASP A 432 32.27 0.24 9.55
N ILE A 433 31.30 0.69 8.73
CA ILE A 433 31.51 1.81 7.80
C ILE A 433 31.86 3.07 8.59
N GLY A 434 31.11 3.39 9.64
CA GLY A 434 31.36 4.56 10.50
C GLY A 434 32.71 4.54 11.22
N ARG A 435 33.25 3.36 11.54
CA ARG A 435 34.59 3.19 12.12
C ARG A 435 35.70 3.41 11.10
N ARG A 436 35.51 2.97 9.85
CA ARG A 436 36.46 3.16 8.73
C ARG A 436 36.55 4.62 8.27
N LEU A 437 35.46 5.37 8.38
CA LEU A 437 35.41 6.79 8.04
C LEU A 437 36.19 7.65 9.05
N ASN A 438 36.82 8.71 8.57
CA ASN A 438 37.56 9.65 9.42
C ASN A 438 36.61 10.62 10.12
N ALA A 439 37.01 11.16 11.27
CA ALA A 439 36.21 12.16 12.01
C ALA A 439 35.99 13.48 11.23
N SER A 440 36.76 13.71 10.16
CA SER A 440 36.58 14.85 9.25
C SER A 440 35.41 14.66 8.26
N GLU A 441 34.95 13.43 8.03
CA GLU A 441 33.85 13.10 7.11
C GLU A 441 32.51 13.19 7.83
N LYS A 442 32.10 14.42 8.18
CA LYS A 442 30.90 14.67 8.99
C LYS A 442 29.61 14.18 8.34
N GLU A 443 29.39 14.50 7.06
CA GLU A 443 28.14 14.18 6.34
C GLU A 443 27.82 12.66 6.32
N PRO A 444 28.75 11.75 5.96
CA PRO A 444 28.50 10.31 6.07
C PRO A 444 28.28 9.81 7.51
N LEU A 445 28.99 10.37 8.49
CA LEU A 445 28.86 9.96 9.90
C LEU A 445 27.51 10.40 10.50
N GLU A 446 27.04 11.61 10.19
CA GLU A 446 25.71 12.11 10.57
C GLU A 446 24.59 11.25 9.96
N LEU A 447 24.77 10.83 8.70
CA LEU A 447 23.83 9.95 8.01
C LEU A 447 23.75 8.57 8.70
N ILE A 448 24.88 7.99 9.08
CA ILE A 448 24.95 6.73 9.84
C ILE A 448 24.26 6.88 11.19
N ALA A 449 24.57 7.94 11.95
CA ALA A 449 23.99 8.19 13.26
C ALA A 449 22.45 8.33 13.20
N THR A 450 21.95 9.06 12.20
CA THR A 450 20.51 9.24 11.95
C THR A 450 19.83 7.92 11.61
N HIS A 451 20.44 7.09 10.76
CA HIS A 451 19.91 5.78 10.41
C HIS A 451 19.92 4.81 11.60
N LEU A 452 20.98 4.81 12.42
CA LEU A 452 21.05 3.99 13.64
C LEU A 452 19.99 4.39 14.66
N ARG A 453 19.73 5.71 14.82
CA ARG A 453 18.61 6.23 15.64
C ARG A 453 17.26 5.76 15.11
N ARG A 454 17.02 5.86 13.79
CA ARG A 454 15.79 5.36 13.13
C ARG A 454 15.59 3.86 13.33
N LEU A 455 16.66 3.07 13.30
CA LEU A 455 16.65 1.63 13.53
C LEU A 455 16.56 1.24 15.03
N LYS A 456 16.44 2.21 15.95
CA LYS A 456 16.41 2.03 17.41
C LYS A 456 17.66 1.38 18.00
N ALA A 457 18.79 1.41 17.28
CA ALA A 457 20.09 0.97 17.78
C ALA A 457 20.79 2.11 18.55
N LEU A 458 20.13 2.58 19.61
CA LEU A 458 20.52 3.80 20.35
C LEU A 458 21.96 3.76 20.90
N PRO A 459 22.46 2.63 21.47
CA PRO A 459 23.85 2.56 21.95
C PRO A 459 24.88 2.72 20.83
N LEU A 460 24.59 2.22 19.62
CA LEU A 460 25.47 2.33 18.45
C LEU A 460 25.43 3.75 17.88
N ALA A 461 24.25 4.37 17.83
CA ALA A 461 24.12 5.78 17.45
C ALA A 461 24.90 6.69 18.40
N ALA A 462 24.87 6.41 19.71
CA ALA A 462 25.62 7.16 20.71
C ALA A 462 27.15 7.04 20.54
N GLU A 463 27.68 5.92 20.01
CA GLU A 463 29.11 5.80 19.65
C GLU A 463 29.47 6.75 18.50
N ILE A 464 28.63 6.83 17.47
CA ILE A 464 28.86 7.72 16.33
C ILE A 464 28.68 9.20 16.70
N TYR A 465 27.65 9.57 17.46
CA TYR A 465 27.48 10.96 17.92
C TYR A 465 28.60 11.43 18.87
N ARG A 466 29.16 10.53 19.69
CA ARG A 466 30.38 10.81 20.47
C ARG A 466 31.59 11.06 19.56
N LYS A 467 31.73 10.29 18.48
CA LYS A 467 32.78 10.50 17.47
C LYS A 467 32.62 11.84 16.73
N LEU A 468 31.39 12.32 16.56
CA LEU A 468 31.07 13.64 15.99
C LEU A 468 31.23 14.80 17.00
N GLY A 469 31.33 14.51 18.31
CA GLY A 469 31.38 15.52 19.37
C GLY A 469 30.02 16.14 19.72
N GLU A 470 28.91 15.50 19.33
CA GLU A 470 27.55 15.99 19.57
C GLU A 470 26.94 15.42 20.85
N GLU A 471 27.40 15.90 22.02
CA GLU A 471 26.94 15.42 23.33
C GLU A 471 25.44 15.67 23.57
N GLU A 472 24.88 16.76 23.03
CA GLU A 472 23.44 17.06 23.13
C GLU A 472 22.57 15.96 22.48
N GLN A 473 23.00 15.41 21.35
CA GLN A 473 22.29 14.32 20.68
C GLN A 473 22.39 13.01 21.48
N VAL A 474 23.52 12.76 22.14
CA VAL A 474 23.69 11.60 23.02
C VAL A 474 22.70 11.65 24.19
N VAL A 475 22.55 12.82 24.83
CA VAL A 475 21.56 13.01 25.90
C VAL A 475 20.14 12.75 25.38
N GLN A 476 19.81 13.28 24.20
CA GLN A 476 18.49 13.06 23.58
C GLN A 476 18.22 11.58 23.27
N LEU A 477 19.25 10.79 22.90
CA LEU A 477 19.12 9.34 22.72
C LEU A 477 18.81 8.62 24.04
N HIS A 478 19.41 9.01 25.16
CA HIS A 478 19.08 8.44 26.48
C HIS A 478 17.67 8.82 26.93
N VAL A 479 17.20 10.03 26.62
CA VAL A 479 15.80 10.42 26.82
C VAL A 479 14.85 9.56 25.99
N GLU A 480 15.17 9.29 24.72
CA GLU A 480 14.39 8.38 23.86
C GLU A 480 14.39 6.94 24.39
N ALA A 481 15.51 6.49 24.97
CA ALA A 481 15.63 5.21 25.64
C ALA A 481 14.89 5.14 26.99
N ARG A 482 14.39 6.28 27.49
CA ARG A 482 13.82 6.44 28.85
C ARG A 482 14.80 6.11 29.97
N ASP A 483 16.09 6.25 29.70
CA ASP A 483 17.16 6.10 30.69
C ASP A 483 17.43 7.45 31.36
N TRP A 484 16.47 7.86 32.21
CA TRP A 484 16.50 9.15 32.89
C TRP A 484 17.72 9.36 33.79
N PRO A 485 18.21 8.36 34.57
CA PRO A 485 19.40 8.56 35.41
C PRO A 485 20.63 8.96 34.61
N GLU A 486 20.93 8.26 33.51
CA GLU A 486 22.07 8.61 32.66
C GLU A 486 21.83 9.90 31.86
N ALA A 487 20.58 10.15 31.43
CA ALA A 487 20.22 11.40 30.77
C ALA A 487 20.47 12.62 31.69
N PHE A 488 20.09 12.56 32.97
CA PHE A 488 20.37 13.62 33.92
C PHE A 488 21.86 13.74 34.24
N ARG A 489 22.57 12.62 34.44
CA ARG A 489 24.03 12.62 34.69
C ARG A 489 24.82 13.29 33.55
N LEU A 490 24.46 13.00 32.30
CA LEU A 490 25.09 13.63 31.13
C LEU A 490 24.66 15.10 30.99
N ALA A 491 23.42 15.44 31.35
CA ALA A 491 22.90 16.80 31.28
C ALA A 491 23.38 17.73 32.41
N GLU A 492 23.96 17.22 33.50
CA GLU A 492 24.55 18.05 34.57
C GLU A 492 25.57 19.06 34.04
N HIS A 493 26.32 18.66 33.00
CA HIS A 493 27.35 19.49 32.36
C HIS A 493 26.76 20.42 31.29
N LEU A 494 25.45 20.35 31.03
CA LEU A 494 24.72 21.06 29.97
C LEU A 494 23.49 21.79 30.54
N PRO A 495 23.66 22.92 31.26
CA PRO A 495 22.56 23.63 31.93
C PRO A 495 21.49 24.18 30.96
N LYS A 496 21.82 24.34 29.67
CA LYS A 496 20.88 24.81 28.65
C LYS A 496 19.80 23.78 28.28
N ILE A 497 20.11 22.49 28.31
CA ILE A 497 19.18 21.42 27.92
C ILE A 497 18.40 20.86 29.11
N LEU A 498 18.90 21.05 30.34
CA LEU A 498 18.32 20.50 31.57
C LEU A 498 16.82 20.83 31.76
N PRO A 499 16.32 22.08 31.52
CA PRO A 499 14.89 22.37 31.60
C PRO A 499 14.05 21.59 30.58
N SER A 500 14.60 21.34 29.39
CA SER A 500 13.93 20.54 28.35
C SER A 500 13.80 19.08 28.76
N ILE A 501 14.81 18.52 29.40
CA ILE A 501 14.81 17.14 29.91
C ILE A 501 13.83 17.01 31.07
N HIS A 502 13.83 17.95 32.02
CA HIS A 502 12.83 17.96 33.09
C HIS A 502 11.40 18.05 32.55
N TYR A 503 11.17 18.80 31.48
CA TYR A 503 9.86 18.86 30.83
C TYR A 503 9.46 17.52 30.19
N GLN A 504 10.37 16.87 29.46
CA GLN A 504 10.10 15.55 28.85
C GLN A 504 9.91 14.47 29.93
N HIS A 505 10.67 14.53 31.02
CA HIS A 505 10.51 13.67 32.18
C HIS A 505 9.15 13.90 32.87
N ALA A 506 8.73 15.15 33.03
CA ALA A 506 7.42 15.50 33.60
C ALA A 506 6.27 14.95 32.76
N GLN A 507 6.37 15.00 31.43
CA GLN A 507 5.38 14.40 30.53
C GLN A 507 5.32 12.87 30.71
N TRP A 508 6.47 12.19 30.75
CA TRP A 508 6.52 10.75 30.99
C TRP A 508 5.97 10.34 32.35
N LEU A 509 6.27 11.10 33.41
CA LEU A 509 5.70 10.89 34.74
C LEU A 509 4.19 11.07 34.76
N ALA A 510 3.67 12.07 34.04
CA ALA A 510 2.23 12.30 33.90
C ALA A 510 1.54 11.18 33.11
N GLU A 511 2.17 10.66 32.06
CA GLU A 511 1.71 9.47 31.31
C GLU A 511 1.76 8.18 32.14
N SER A 512 2.61 8.14 33.16
CA SER A 512 2.78 7.00 34.08
C SER A 512 1.95 7.13 35.35
N ASP A 513 0.95 8.03 35.38
CA ASP A 513 0.07 8.34 36.53
C ASP A 513 0.78 8.84 37.81
N GLN A 514 2.06 9.20 37.71
CA GLN A 514 2.83 9.77 38.82
C GLN A 514 2.69 11.30 38.86
N PHE A 515 1.46 11.77 39.07
CA PHE A 515 1.12 13.19 38.90
C PHE A 515 1.82 14.14 39.87
N ILE A 516 2.12 13.71 41.10
CA ILE A 516 2.82 14.55 42.08
C ILE A 516 4.28 14.76 41.67
N SER A 517 4.98 13.69 41.30
CA SER A 517 6.34 13.77 40.77
C SER A 517 6.38 14.52 39.43
N ALA A 518 5.36 14.34 38.58
CA ALA A 518 5.22 15.11 37.34
C ALA A 518 5.07 16.61 37.62
N HIS A 519 4.26 16.98 38.62
CA HIS A 519 4.10 18.36 39.05
C HIS A 519 5.44 18.95 39.51
N GLU A 520 6.20 18.24 40.35
CA GLU A 520 7.53 18.67 40.78
C GLU A 520 8.50 18.84 39.60
N ALA A 521 8.50 17.89 38.66
CA ALA A 521 9.32 17.97 37.45
C ALA A 521 8.93 19.16 36.54
N TYR A 522 7.64 19.50 36.42
CA TYR A 522 7.19 20.70 35.70
C TYR A 522 7.65 22.00 36.37
N VAL A 523 7.71 22.02 37.70
CA VAL A 523 8.26 23.16 38.46
C VAL A 523 9.77 23.28 38.21
N LEU A 524 10.52 22.18 38.27
CA LEU A 524 11.96 22.16 37.96
C LEU A 524 12.26 22.54 36.50
N ALA A 525 11.37 22.22 35.56
CA ALA A 525 11.46 22.64 34.17
C ALA A 525 11.18 24.15 33.93
N GLY A 526 10.83 24.90 34.98
CA GLY A 526 10.46 26.32 34.86
C GLY A 526 9.13 26.55 34.13
N LYS A 527 8.21 25.58 34.17
CA LYS A 527 6.89 25.64 33.50
C LYS A 527 5.74 25.65 34.52
N PRO A 528 5.59 26.70 35.34
CA PRO A 528 4.58 26.74 36.41
C PRO A 528 3.14 26.69 35.90
N ASN A 529 2.86 27.18 34.69
CA ASN A 529 1.52 27.15 34.10
C ASN A 529 1.04 25.72 33.80
N GLU A 530 1.92 24.85 33.30
CA GLU A 530 1.59 23.44 33.05
C GLU A 530 1.41 22.68 34.37
N ALA A 531 2.25 22.97 35.38
CA ALA A 531 2.09 22.45 36.73
C ALA A 531 0.74 22.82 37.36
N THR A 532 0.30 24.08 37.20
CA THR A 532 -1.01 24.56 37.67
C THR A 532 -2.17 23.92 36.90
N LYS A 533 -2.03 23.79 35.59
CA LYS A 533 -3.03 23.17 34.71
C LYS A 533 -3.22 21.70 35.08
N LEU A 534 -2.13 20.96 35.33
CA LEU A 534 -2.18 19.58 35.80
C LEU A 534 -2.98 19.48 37.09
N LEU A 535 -2.64 20.27 38.12
CA LEU A 535 -3.37 20.24 39.39
C LEU A 535 -4.84 20.66 39.25
N ARG A 536 -5.17 21.64 38.41
CA ARG A 536 -6.56 22.03 38.15
C ARG A 536 -7.35 20.87 37.53
N ASN A 537 -6.78 20.20 36.54
CA ASN A 537 -7.41 19.05 35.91
C ASN A 537 -7.61 17.90 36.93
N LEU A 538 -6.62 17.63 37.78
CA LEU A 538 -6.74 16.64 38.85
C LEU A 538 -7.84 17.00 39.86
N VAL A 539 -7.99 18.27 40.22
CA VAL A 539 -9.10 18.72 41.07
C VAL A 539 -10.44 18.48 40.37
N GLU A 540 -10.57 18.82 39.09
CA GLU A 540 -11.82 18.61 38.35
C GLU A 540 -12.18 17.13 38.23
N CYS A 541 -11.20 16.26 37.94
CA CYS A 541 -11.36 14.81 37.92
C CYS A 541 -11.75 14.26 39.29
N ALA A 542 -11.02 14.63 40.34
CA ALA A 542 -11.30 14.19 41.71
C ALA A 542 -12.70 14.63 42.16
N VAL A 543 -13.16 15.82 41.79
CA VAL A 543 -14.52 16.29 42.06
C VAL A 543 -15.56 15.50 41.28
N SER A 544 -15.31 15.18 40.00
CA SER A 544 -16.26 14.37 39.19
C SER A 544 -16.35 12.92 39.64
N GLU A 545 -15.26 12.36 40.15
CA GLU A 545 -15.19 11.02 40.74
C GLU A 545 -15.61 11.00 42.22
N GLU A 546 -15.97 12.16 42.78
CA GLU A 546 -16.31 12.34 44.19
C GLU A 546 -15.22 11.95 45.20
N ARG A 547 -13.96 11.95 44.75
CA ARG A 547 -12.77 11.77 45.59
C ARG A 547 -12.38 13.07 46.29
N TYR A 548 -13.23 13.53 47.20
CA TYR A 548 -13.08 14.86 47.81
C TYR A 548 -11.83 15.04 48.69
N LEU A 549 -11.24 13.96 49.22
CA LEU A 549 -9.93 14.02 49.91
C LEU A 549 -8.81 14.41 48.93
N ASP A 550 -8.84 13.89 47.70
CA ASP A 550 -7.86 14.26 46.67
C ASP A 550 -8.14 15.65 46.12
N ALA A 551 -9.41 16.02 45.93
CA ALA A 551 -9.78 17.38 45.54
C ALA A 551 -9.29 18.41 46.56
N GLY A 552 -9.42 18.12 47.85
CA GLY A 552 -8.87 18.93 48.95
C GLY A 552 -7.35 19.03 48.88
N TYR A 553 -6.66 17.89 48.76
CA TYR A 553 -5.20 17.84 48.68
C TYR A 553 -4.62 18.57 47.46
N TYR A 554 -5.14 18.32 46.25
CA TYR A 554 -4.68 18.98 45.03
C TYR A 554 -5.00 20.48 45.03
N THR A 555 -6.11 20.90 45.64
CA THR A 555 -6.44 22.32 45.82
C THR A 555 -5.48 22.98 46.81
N TRP A 556 -5.09 22.29 47.88
CA TRP A 556 -4.05 22.74 48.80
C TRP A 556 -2.68 22.84 48.11
N LEU A 557 -2.28 21.86 47.29
CA LEU A 557 -1.04 21.94 46.51
C LEU A 557 -1.03 23.14 45.56
N ARG A 558 -2.17 23.46 44.92
CA ARG A 558 -2.31 24.70 44.13
C ARG A 558 -2.11 25.94 44.99
N ALA A 559 -2.71 25.97 46.19
CA ALA A 559 -2.50 27.08 47.12
C ALA A 559 -1.02 27.23 47.50
N LYS A 560 -0.34 26.11 47.80
CA LYS A 560 1.11 26.08 48.10
C LYS A 560 1.95 26.59 46.92
N GLN A 561 1.59 26.25 45.68
CA GLN A 561 2.27 26.76 44.48
C GLN A 561 2.08 28.27 44.31
N VAL A 562 0.85 28.78 44.48
CA VAL A 562 0.57 30.23 44.44
C VAL A 562 1.35 30.97 45.53
N LEU A 563 1.51 30.35 46.71
CA LEU A 563 2.32 30.89 47.79
C LEU A 563 3.82 30.97 47.45
N LYS A 564 4.40 29.94 46.83
CA LYS A 564 5.79 29.98 46.34
C LYS A 564 6.03 31.07 45.29
N LEU A 565 5.00 31.42 44.50
CA LEU A 565 5.07 32.50 43.52
C LEU A 565 4.98 33.90 44.16
N LEU A 566 4.56 34.01 45.43
CA LEU A 566 4.49 35.27 46.18
C LEU A 566 5.84 35.74 46.74
N ASP A 567 6.81 34.83 46.88
CA ASP A 567 8.17 35.14 47.37
C ASP A 567 8.99 36.01 46.39
N GLY A 568 8.52 36.20 45.15
CA GLY A 568 9.15 37.07 44.15
C GLY A 568 8.77 38.56 44.26
N GLU A 569 9.60 39.45 43.70
CA GLU A 569 9.30 40.88 43.53
C GLU A 569 8.24 41.11 42.44
N SER A 570 6.97 40.86 42.78
CA SER A 570 5.84 40.95 41.84
C SER A 570 4.83 42.05 42.24
N ILE A 571 4.31 42.75 41.22
CA ILE A 571 3.23 43.76 41.29
C ILE A 571 1.87 43.11 41.63
N LEU A 572 1.74 41.78 41.54
CA LEU A 572 0.50 41.02 41.71
C LEU A 572 0.31 40.40 43.12
N LYS A 573 1.10 40.83 44.11
CA LYS A 573 1.10 40.24 45.48
C LYS A 573 -0.29 40.20 46.12
N GLU A 574 -1.10 41.24 45.98
CA GLU A 574 -2.44 41.28 46.56
C GLU A 574 -3.42 40.30 45.89
N GLN A 575 -3.39 40.18 44.56
CA GLN A 575 -4.26 39.27 43.82
C GLN A 575 -3.93 37.81 44.13
N ASN A 576 -2.64 37.47 44.13
CA ASN A 576 -2.17 36.12 44.46
C ASN A 576 -2.47 35.76 45.93
N LEU A 577 -2.45 36.73 46.85
CA LEU A 577 -2.85 36.50 48.26
C LEU A 577 -4.35 36.23 48.40
N VAL A 578 -5.20 36.92 47.64
CA VAL A 578 -6.65 36.65 47.57
C VAL A 578 -6.91 35.26 46.98
N GLU A 579 -6.21 34.90 45.90
CA GLU A 579 -6.31 33.58 45.29
C GLU A 579 -5.86 32.48 46.27
N TYR A 580 -4.74 32.66 46.96
CA TYR A 580 -4.25 31.75 47.98
C TYR A 580 -5.31 31.51 49.08
N LYS A 581 -5.88 32.57 49.65
CA LYS A 581 -6.92 32.47 50.68
C LYS A 581 -8.18 31.75 50.17
N SER A 582 -8.56 32.01 48.92
CA SER A 582 -9.69 31.35 48.26
C SER A 582 -9.44 29.85 48.07
N LEU A 583 -8.24 29.46 47.58
CA LEU A 583 -7.85 28.07 47.40
C LEU A 583 -7.72 27.32 48.73
N GLN A 584 -7.15 27.94 49.76
CA GLN A 584 -7.11 27.37 51.12
C GLN A 584 -8.52 27.08 51.65
N LYS A 585 -9.42 28.07 51.55
CA LYS A 585 -10.82 27.90 51.94
C LYS A 585 -11.49 26.76 51.18
N MET A 586 -11.26 26.67 49.87
CA MET A 586 -11.81 25.62 49.01
C MET A 586 -11.24 24.23 49.37
N ALA A 587 -9.94 24.13 49.65
CA ALA A 587 -9.29 22.90 50.09
C ALA A 587 -9.89 22.39 51.41
N SER A 588 -10.09 23.28 52.40
CA SER A 588 -10.74 22.92 53.66
C SER A 588 -12.19 22.47 53.47
N ILE A 589 -12.95 23.08 52.54
CA ILE A 589 -14.32 22.66 52.23
C ILE A 589 -14.34 21.26 51.62
N TYR A 590 -13.51 20.98 50.61
CA TYR A 590 -13.46 19.65 50.00
C TYR A 590 -13.03 18.58 50.99
N TYR A 591 -12.00 18.88 51.79
CA TYR A 591 -11.52 17.97 52.82
C TYR A 591 -12.61 17.65 53.85
N ALA A 592 -13.27 18.67 54.42
CA ALA A 592 -14.38 18.48 55.37
C ALA A 592 -15.57 17.73 54.75
N TYR A 593 -15.94 18.08 53.51
CA TYR A 593 -17.07 17.47 52.81
C TYR A 593 -16.85 15.98 52.52
N SER A 594 -15.61 15.50 52.41
CA SER A 594 -15.33 14.07 52.21
C SER A 594 -15.95 13.18 53.29
N THR A 595 -15.93 13.64 54.55
CA THR A 595 -16.52 12.91 55.68
C THR A 595 -18.04 12.87 55.56
N LEU A 596 -18.66 13.97 55.14
CA LEU A 596 -20.10 14.08 54.94
C LEU A 596 -20.59 13.24 53.75
N ASN A 597 -19.82 13.22 52.66
CA ASN A 597 -20.14 12.41 51.49
C ASN A 597 -20.09 10.92 51.82
N SER A 598 -19.04 10.49 52.55
CA SER A 598 -18.87 9.10 52.98
C SER A 598 -20.04 8.68 53.89
N TYR A 599 -20.41 9.51 54.87
CA TYR A 599 -21.56 9.25 55.74
C TYR A 599 -22.89 9.04 54.98
N LEU A 600 -23.13 9.77 53.89
CA LEU A 600 -24.38 9.68 53.14
C LEU A 600 -24.41 8.54 52.11
N LYS A 601 -23.24 8.08 51.65
CA LYS A 601 -23.13 7.05 50.61
C LYS A 601 -22.84 5.67 51.18
N GLU A 602 -22.08 5.60 52.25
CA GLU A 602 -21.68 4.34 52.86
C GLU A 602 -22.79 3.85 53.81
N PRO A 603 -23.06 2.53 53.85
CA PRO A 603 -24.11 1.98 54.71
C PRO A 603 -23.79 2.07 56.21
N PHE A 604 -22.51 2.24 56.55
CA PHE A 604 -22.02 2.37 57.92
C PHE A 604 -21.04 3.54 58.00
N THR A 605 -21.08 4.30 59.09
CA THR A 605 -20.15 5.42 59.34
C THR A 605 -19.22 5.08 60.48
N SER A 606 -17.93 5.35 60.31
CA SER A 606 -16.96 5.35 61.41
C SER A 606 -16.95 6.67 62.19
N SER A 607 -17.54 7.74 61.63
CA SER A 607 -17.54 9.07 62.25
C SER A 607 -18.61 9.21 63.33
N PRO A 608 -18.25 9.69 64.54
CA PRO A 608 -19.20 9.99 65.59
C PRO A 608 -20.25 11.05 65.19
N PRO A 609 -21.47 11.03 65.77
CA PRO A 609 -22.50 12.04 65.50
C PRO A 609 -22.02 13.49 65.73
N LEU A 610 -21.21 13.71 66.77
CA LEU A 610 -20.67 15.04 67.10
C LEU A 610 -19.68 15.53 66.03
N THR A 611 -18.81 14.66 65.51
CA THR A 611 -17.93 14.99 64.39
C THR A 611 -18.74 15.38 63.15
N LEU A 612 -19.74 14.58 62.77
CA LEU A 612 -20.60 14.89 61.62
C LEU A 612 -21.36 16.21 61.79
N PHE A 613 -21.82 16.50 63.00
CA PHE A 613 -22.45 17.76 63.37
C PHE A 613 -21.50 18.94 63.18
N ASN A 614 -20.30 18.85 63.75
CA ASN A 614 -19.28 19.89 63.71
C ASN A 614 -18.72 20.12 62.30
N THR A 615 -18.43 19.06 61.55
CA THR A 615 -17.99 19.13 60.16
C THR A 615 -19.05 19.78 59.27
N SER A 616 -20.32 19.39 59.43
CA SER A 616 -21.41 19.99 58.64
C SER A 616 -21.58 21.47 58.97
N ARG A 617 -21.54 21.84 60.26
CA ARG A 617 -21.58 23.24 60.72
C ARG A 617 -20.42 24.04 60.14
N PHE A 618 -19.20 23.51 60.20
CA PHE A 618 -18.00 24.13 59.65
C PHE A 618 -18.16 24.41 58.15
N VAL A 619 -18.61 23.44 57.35
CA VAL A 619 -18.77 23.60 55.90
C VAL A 619 -19.83 24.65 55.57
N VAL A 620 -21.00 24.62 56.22
CA VAL A 620 -22.05 25.65 56.02
C VAL A 620 -21.51 27.04 56.31
N ASN A 621 -20.82 27.19 57.44
CA ASN A 621 -20.26 28.47 57.88
C ASN A 621 -19.06 28.92 57.04
N GLN A 622 -18.28 28.00 56.47
CA GLN A 622 -17.26 28.36 55.51
C GLN A 622 -17.90 28.90 54.22
N ILE A 623 -18.92 28.24 53.69
CA ILE A 623 -19.60 28.71 52.47
C ILE A 623 -20.26 30.07 52.73
N ASN A 624 -20.82 30.28 53.92
CA ASN A 624 -21.35 31.57 54.40
C ASN A 624 -22.36 32.24 53.44
N GLY A 625 -23.25 31.45 52.83
CA GLY A 625 -24.25 31.95 51.87
C GLY A 625 -23.72 32.31 50.48
N LEU A 626 -22.43 32.10 50.21
CA LEU A 626 -21.86 32.17 48.87
C LEU A 626 -22.21 30.91 48.05
N SER A 627 -21.92 30.95 46.75
CA SER A 627 -22.04 29.75 45.90
C SER A 627 -21.11 28.64 46.39
N ALA A 628 -21.64 27.43 46.52
CA ALA A 628 -20.85 26.28 46.93
C ALA A 628 -19.81 25.90 45.85
N PRO A 629 -18.61 25.41 46.23
CA PRO A 629 -17.65 24.89 45.26
C PRO A 629 -18.24 23.76 44.42
N LYS A 630 -17.69 23.56 43.22
CA LYS A 630 -18.15 22.53 42.26
C LYS A 630 -18.17 21.16 42.94
N GLY A 631 -19.26 20.42 42.76
CA GLY A 631 -19.44 19.09 43.32
C GLY A 631 -19.83 19.03 44.81
N ILE A 632 -19.84 20.15 45.55
CA ILE A 632 -20.36 20.19 46.92
C ILE A 632 -21.88 20.32 46.91
N SER A 633 -22.60 19.35 47.48
CA SER A 633 -24.06 19.41 47.62
C SER A 633 -24.45 20.13 48.91
N LEU A 634 -24.97 21.36 48.80
CA LEU A 634 -25.52 22.07 49.96
C LEU A 634 -26.66 21.30 50.63
N PHE A 635 -27.47 20.58 49.85
CA PHE A 635 -28.51 19.70 50.40
C PHE A 635 -27.90 18.62 51.29
N ALA A 636 -26.82 17.96 50.85
CA ALA A 636 -26.14 16.92 51.62
C ALA A 636 -25.60 17.46 52.96
N VAL A 637 -24.98 18.64 52.94
CA VAL A 637 -24.45 19.30 54.15
C VAL A 637 -25.59 19.64 55.12
N TYR A 638 -26.65 20.31 54.65
CA TYR A 638 -27.79 20.68 55.49
C TYR A 638 -28.57 19.46 55.98
N TYR A 639 -28.71 18.42 55.17
CA TYR A 639 -29.42 17.19 55.53
C TYR A 639 -28.67 16.42 56.62
N THR A 640 -27.34 16.33 56.51
CA THR A 640 -26.49 15.75 57.54
C THR A 640 -26.58 16.55 58.84
N LEU A 641 -26.43 17.88 58.76
CA LEU A 641 -26.55 18.75 59.92
C LEU A 641 -27.93 18.63 60.61
N SER A 642 -29.01 18.55 59.83
CA SER A 642 -30.37 18.36 60.35
C SER A 642 -30.52 17.04 61.10
N LYS A 643 -30.02 15.93 60.52
CA LYS A 643 -30.04 14.60 61.16
C LYS A 643 -29.29 14.61 62.48
N GLN A 644 -28.05 15.13 62.49
CA GLN A 644 -27.24 15.15 63.71
C GLN A 644 -27.79 16.12 64.75
N ALA A 645 -28.33 17.27 64.34
CA ALA A 645 -29.00 18.20 65.26
C ALA A 645 -30.20 17.54 65.96
N LYS A 646 -30.97 16.69 65.26
CA LYS A 646 -32.05 15.90 65.88
C LYS A 646 -31.52 14.89 66.90
N VAL A 647 -30.46 14.17 66.55
CA VAL A 647 -29.85 13.15 67.42
C VAL A 647 -29.28 13.77 68.71
N LEU A 648 -28.65 14.93 68.59
CA LEU A 648 -28.04 15.67 69.70
C LEU A 648 -29.04 16.58 70.45
N GLY A 649 -30.31 16.61 70.05
CA GLY A 649 -31.34 17.43 70.70
C GLY A 649 -31.24 18.94 70.47
N ALA A 650 -30.45 19.40 69.48
CA ALA A 650 -30.37 20.80 69.05
C ALA A 650 -31.60 21.20 68.22
N ASN A 651 -32.74 21.38 68.91
CA ASN A 651 -34.06 21.53 68.28
C ASN A 651 -34.26 22.85 67.54
N LYS A 652 -33.65 23.94 68.01
CA LYS A 652 -33.74 25.25 67.34
C LYS A 652 -32.92 25.25 66.06
N LEU A 653 -31.70 24.70 66.09
CA LEU A 653 -30.91 24.48 64.89
C LEU A 653 -31.63 23.52 63.93
N HIS A 654 -32.16 22.40 64.43
CA HIS A 654 -32.88 21.43 63.62
C HIS A 654 -34.03 22.09 62.84
N LEU A 655 -34.86 22.94 63.48
CA LEU A 655 -35.89 23.70 62.79
C LEU A 655 -35.30 24.68 61.75
N GLN A 656 -34.27 25.45 62.10
CA GLN A 656 -33.64 26.42 61.20
C GLN A 656 -33.10 25.75 59.92
N ILE A 657 -32.45 24.60 60.06
CA ILE A 657 -31.90 23.85 58.93
C ILE A 657 -33.01 23.23 58.08
N ASN A 658 -34.04 22.65 58.70
CA ASN A 658 -35.17 22.10 57.94
C ASN A 658 -35.92 23.18 57.13
N ASN A 659 -36.04 24.40 57.64
CA ASN A 659 -36.56 25.53 56.84
C ASN A 659 -35.69 25.83 55.61
N LYS A 660 -34.36 25.74 55.74
CA LYS A 660 -33.43 25.89 54.60
C LYS A 660 -33.47 24.70 53.64
N LEU A 661 -33.70 23.49 54.13
CA LEU A 661 -33.83 22.30 53.29
C LEU A 661 -35.03 22.39 52.36
N GLN A 662 -36.12 23.03 52.78
CA GLN A 662 -37.31 23.26 51.95
C GLN A 662 -37.03 24.21 50.76
N SER A 663 -36.01 25.07 50.83
CA SER A 663 -35.61 25.90 49.69
C SER A 663 -34.63 25.20 48.74
N LEU A 664 -34.30 23.93 48.98
CA LEU A 664 -33.38 23.14 48.17
C LEU A 664 -34.12 21.95 47.53
N LYS A 665 -33.64 21.51 46.36
CA LYS A 665 -34.17 20.32 45.69
C LYS A 665 -33.65 19.06 46.39
N ALA A 666 -34.54 18.26 46.96
CA ALA A 666 -34.17 16.96 47.51
C ALA A 666 -33.88 15.93 46.39
N PRO A 667 -32.86 15.07 46.56
CA PRO A 667 -32.66 13.87 45.76
C PRO A 667 -33.89 12.93 45.76
N ALA A 668 -34.04 12.16 44.68
CA ALA A 668 -35.14 11.20 44.55
C ALA A 668 -35.09 10.13 45.65
N GLY A 669 -36.25 9.79 46.22
CA GLY A 669 -36.39 8.75 47.26
C GLY A 669 -36.22 9.22 48.70
N ILE A 670 -35.78 10.45 48.95
CA ILE A 670 -35.62 11.00 50.32
C ILE A 670 -36.52 12.18 50.64
N GLN A 671 -37.34 12.64 49.69
CA GLN A 671 -38.29 13.75 49.89
C GLN A 671 -39.23 13.49 51.07
N GLU A 672 -39.80 12.29 51.17
CA GLU A 672 -40.68 11.91 52.29
C GLU A 672 -39.96 12.03 53.66
N GLN A 673 -38.69 11.60 53.74
CA GLN A 673 -37.91 11.73 54.98
C GLN A 673 -37.64 13.20 55.33
N VAL A 674 -37.38 14.04 54.32
CA VAL A 674 -37.20 15.48 54.51
C VAL A 674 -38.50 16.13 55.01
N ASP A 675 -39.64 15.75 54.44
CA ASP A 675 -40.95 16.29 54.82
C ASP A 675 -41.35 15.83 56.23
N ILE A 676 -41.13 14.56 56.57
CA ILE A 676 -41.30 14.04 57.95
C ILE A 676 -40.38 14.77 58.92
N SER A 677 -39.10 14.95 58.57
CA SER A 677 -38.13 15.71 59.38
C SER A 677 -38.59 17.15 59.58
N TYR A 678 -39.08 17.81 58.54
CA TYR A 678 -39.61 19.17 58.60
C TYR A 678 -40.81 19.27 59.55
N ILE A 679 -41.81 18.40 59.41
CA ILE A 679 -42.98 18.37 60.28
C ILE A 679 -42.57 18.09 61.74
N THR A 680 -41.71 17.09 61.95
CA THR A 680 -41.20 16.73 63.27
C THR A 680 -40.45 17.88 63.91
N SER A 681 -39.64 18.61 63.13
CA SER A 681 -38.89 19.76 63.62
C SER A 681 -39.80 20.88 64.14
N ARG A 682 -41.02 21.02 63.60
CA ARG A 682 -42.03 22.00 64.03
C ARG A 682 -42.88 21.54 65.22
N ALA A 683 -43.06 20.23 65.39
CA ALA A 683 -43.90 19.65 66.43
C ALA A 683 -43.16 19.44 67.77
N CYS A 684 -41.90 19.89 67.89
CA CYS A 684 -40.99 19.55 68.99
C CYS A 684 -41.63 19.67 70.39
N PRO A 685 -41.88 18.54 71.10
CA PRO A 685 -42.58 18.54 72.39
C PRO A 685 -41.80 19.20 73.54
N GLY A 686 -40.47 19.29 73.42
CA GLY A 686 -39.55 19.83 74.43
C GLY A 686 -39.17 21.31 74.25
N GLY A 687 -39.77 22.01 73.28
CA GLY A 687 -39.46 23.41 72.97
C GLY A 687 -38.28 23.61 72.00
N PHE A 688 -38.12 24.85 71.52
CA PHE A 688 -37.11 25.23 70.51
C PHE A 688 -35.84 25.77 71.16
N ASN A 689 -35.15 24.94 71.94
CA ASN A 689 -33.87 25.26 72.56
C ASN A 689 -32.78 24.33 72.04
N ASP A 690 -31.55 24.85 71.93
CA ASP A 690 -30.36 24.06 71.63
C ASP A 690 -29.58 23.84 72.94
N PRO A 691 -28.99 22.64 73.18
CA PRO A 691 -28.12 22.42 74.34
C PRO A 691 -26.89 23.33 74.30
N GLU A 692 -26.57 23.94 75.44
CA GLU A 692 -25.46 24.90 75.57
C GLU A 692 -24.10 24.27 75.23
N GLU A 693 -23.91 22.99 75.57
CA GLU A 693 -22.70 22.21 75.27
C GLU A 693 -22.34 22.11 73.78
N TYR A 694 -23.31 22.27 72.86
CA TYR A 694 -23.06 22.21 71.42
C TYR A 694 -22.95 23.59 70.76
N LEU A 695 -23.28 24.66 71.49
CA LEU A 695 -23.16 26.02 70.98
C LEU A 695 -21.68 26.38 70.78
N PRO A 696 -21.31 26.99 69.64
CA PRO A 696 -19.97 27.51 69.42
C PRO A 696 -19.54 28.48 70.55
N MET A 697 -18.61 28.06 71.39
CA MET A 697 -18.01 28.92 72.42
C MET A 697 -16.78 29.62 71.86
N CYS A 698 -16.70 30.94 72.07
CA CYS A 698 -15.46 31.67 71.79
C CYS A 698 -14.55 31.63 73.01
N TYR A 699 -13.44 30.89 72.91
CA TYR A 699 -12.45 30.79 73.99
C TYR A 699 -11.78 32.12 74.36
N ARG A 700 -11.88 33.17 73.53
CA ARG A 700 -11.33 34.50 73.87
C ARG A 700 -12.26 35.39 74.69
N CYS A 701 -13.57 35.31 74.49
CA CYS A 701 -14.53 36.17 75.20
C CYS A 701 -15.61 35.41 75.97
N SER A 702 -15.46 34.09 76.06
CA SER A 702 -16.34 33.13 76.75
C SER A 702 -17.81 33.22 76.36
N ASN A 703 -18.12 33.86 75.22
CA ASN A 703 -19.49 34.00 74.72
C ASN A 703 -19.86 32.85 73.79
N TYR A 704 -21.07 32.32 73.99
CA TYR A 704 -21.70 31.37 73.08
C TYR A 704 -22.32 32.08 71.88
N SER A 705 -22.08 31.54 70.70
CA SER A 705 -22.56 32.08 69.43
C SER A 705 -23.61 31.16 68.81
N PRO A 706 -24.58 31.67 68.04
CA PRO A 706 -25.53 30.80 67.37
C PRO A 706 -24.86 30.05 66.22
N HIS A 707 -25.27 28.80 65.98
CA HIS A 707 -24.58 27.86 65.08
C HIS A 707 -24.27 28.35 63.66
N LEU A 708 -25.10 29.22 63.05
CA LEU A 708 -25.02 29.60 61.62
C LEU A 708 -24.59 31.06 61.37
N HIS A 709 -23.54 31.53 62.07
CA HIS A 709 -23.03 32.91 61.96
C HIS A 709 -21.56 32.97 61.51
N GLY A 710 -21.17 32.07 60.60
CA GLY A 710 -19.80 32.00 60.09
C GLY A 710 -18.81 31.38 61.08
N ASN A 711 -17.58 31.14 60.62
CA ASN A 711 -16.51 30.53 61.43
C ASN A 711 -15.69 31.57 62.21
N ARG A 712 -16.37 32.56 62.78
CA ARG A 712 -15.78 33.62 63.60
C ARG A 712 -16.74 34.04 64.70
N CYS A 713 -16.20 34.49 65.82
CA CYS A 713 -17.00 35.01 66.91
C CYS A 713 -17.70 36.31 66.48
N PRO A 714 -19.04 36.43 66.61
CA PRO A 714 -19.77 37.65 66.29
C PRO A 714 -19.47 38.79 67.28
N ASN A 715 -19.03 38.46 68.51
CA ASN A 715 -18.70 39.45 69.53
C ASN A 715 -17.29 40.04 69.37
N CYS A 716 -16.22 39.24 69.46
CA CYS A 716 -14.83 39.73 69.40
C CYS A 716 -14.17 39.62 68.02
N GLY A 717 -14.83 39.02 67.01
CA GLY A 717 -14.31 38.89 65.65
C GLY A 717 -13.25 37.80 65.45
N GLN A 718 -12.80 37.11 66.51
CA GLN A 718 -11.79 36.05 66.39
C GLN A 718 -12.28 34.90 65.50
N GLU A 719 -11.43 34.44 64.58
CA GLU A 719 -11.67 33.22 63.80
C GLU A 719 -11.55 31.98 64.70
N TYR A 720 -12.53 31.08 64.58
CA TYR A 720 -12.45 29.81 65.29
C TYR A 720 -11.35 28.94 64.69
N VAL A 721 -10.50 28.37 65.54
CA VAL A 721 -9.53 27.35 65.14
C VAL A 721 -10.19 25.99 65.34
N PHE A 722 -10.12 25.13 64.33
CA PHE A 722 -10.80 23.84 64.34
C PHE A 722 -9.78 22.70 64.34
N SER A 723 -10.10 21.60 65.03
CA SER A 723 -9.40 20.33 64.86
C SER A 723 -9.77 19.74 63.50
N TYR A 724 -8.81 19.55 62.59
CA TYR A 724 -9.08 19.03 61.23
C TYR A 724 -9.35 17.52 61.16
N VAL A 725 -9.76 16.91 62.28
CA VAL A 725 -10.34 15.55 62.34
C VAL A 725 -11.77 15.62 62.85
N SER A 726 -11.99 16.14 64.06
CA SER A 726 -13.32 16.24 64.69
C SER A 726 -14.13 17.48 64.28
N PHE A 727 -13.48 18.50 63.71
CA PHE A 727 -14.01 19.85 63.46
C PHE A 727 -14.57 20.55 64.70
N GLU A 728 -14.13 20.13 65.89
CA GLU A 728 -14.39 20.85 67.14
C GLU A 728 -13.60 22.16 67.19
N ILE A 729 -14.18 23.16 67.86
CA ILE A 729 -13.51 24.44 68.08
C ILE A 729 -12.47 24.21 69.18
N LEU A 730 -11.21 24.45 68.86
CA LEU A 730 -10.11 24.27 69.78
C LEU A 730 -10.04 25.42 70.79
N PRO A 731 -9.57 25.16 72.02
CA PRO A 731 -9.39 26.14 73.10
C PRO A 731 -8.25 27.16 72.87
N LEU A 732 -8.16 27.72 71.66
CA LEU A 732 -7.09 28.60 71.23
C LEU A 732 -7.55 30.06 71.15
N SER A 733 -6.81 30.95 71.81
CA SER A 733 -6.97 32.40 71.74
C SER A 733 -5.80 33.03 70.97
N GLU A 734 -6.07 33.71 69.86
CA GLU A 734 -5.03 34.41 69.08
C GLU A 734 -4.66 35.73 69.76
N PHE A 735 -3.35 35.97 69.92
CA PHE A 735 -2.80 37.25 70.33
C PHE A 735 -1.74 37.73 69.34
N VAL A 736 -1.44 39.02 69.42
CA VAL A 736 -0.43 39.69 68.61
C VAL A 736 0.60 40.33 69.56
N PRO A 737 1.91 40.18 69.34
CA PRO A 737 2.90 40.98 70.05
C PRO A 737 2.72 42.48 69.80
N GLU A 738 3.02 43.32 70.78
CA GLU A 738 2.97 44.78 70.64
C GLU A 738 3.85 45.31 69.50
N GLU A 739 3.45 46.42 68.88
CA GLU A 739 4.21 47.08 67.81
C GLU A 739 5.64 47.40 68.28
N GLY A 740 6.64 46.83 67.60
CA GLY A 740 8.06 46.96 67.95
C GLY A 740 8.70 45.72 68.58
N ILE A 741 7.97 44.61 68.72
CA ILE A 741 8.51 43.29 69.05
C ILE A 741 8.59 42.46 67.76
N ALA A 742 9.80 42.06 67.35
CA ALA A 742 9.98 41.21 66.17
C ALA A 742 9.57 39.74 66.46
N ASP A 743 9.18 38.97 65.45
CA ASP A 743 8.76 37.56 65.63
C ASP A 743 9.81 36.70 66.37
N GLN A 744 11.10 36.91 66.06
CA GLN A 744 12.20 36.22 66.75
C GLN A 744 12.34 36.65 68.22
N GLU A 745 12.01 37.89 68.55
CA GLU A 745 12.02 38.39 69.92
C GLU A 745 10.81 37.84 70.70
N ALA A 746 9.63 37.82 70.08
CA ALA A 746 8.42 37.23 70.65
C ALA A 746 8.59 35.73 70.95
N GLU A 747 9.13 34.95 70.01
CA GLU A 747 9.42 33.52 70.21
C GLU A 747 10.40 33.29 71.37
N ARG A 748 11.44 34.12 71.50
CA ARG A 748 12.38 34.05 72.64
C ARG A 748 11.71 34.36 73.98
N LEU A 749 10.82 35.34 74.02
CA LEU A 749 10.11 35.73 75.26
C LEU A 749 9.10 34.67 75.69
N LEU A 750 8.38 34.07 74.74
CA LEU A 750 7.38 33.01 74.99
C LEU A 750 8.00 31.67 75.40
N MET A 751 9.24 31.40 74.96
CA MET A 751 9.97 30.18 75.32
C MET A 751 10.85 30.34 76.57
N ALA A 752 10.97 31.57 77.10
CA ALA A 752 11.71 31.84 78.32
C ALA A 752 10.89 31.43 79.56
N PRO A 753 11.55 30.97 80.64
CA PRO A 753 10.83 30.70 81.89
C PRO A 753 10.22 31.99 82.47
N PRO A 754 9.03 31.88 83.11
CA PRO A 754 8.34 33.04 83.69
C PRO A 754 9.21 33.71 84.76
N LYS A 755 9.06 35.03 84.91
CA LYS A 755 9.80 35.80 85.93
C LYS A 755 9.36 35.33 87.33
N MET A 756 10.33 35.05 88.20
CA MET A 756 10.07 34.76 89.61
C MET A 756 9.99 36.06 90.39
N ASN A 757 9.03 36.16 91.30
CA ASN A 757 8.90 37.31 92.20
C ASN A 757 9.97 37.25 93.31
N ASP A 758 10.17 38.35 94.06
CA ASP A 758 11.21 38.47 95.11
C ASP A 758 11.16 37.38 96.21
N TYR A 759 10.05 36.65 96.31
CA TYR A 759 9.84 35.55 97.27
C TYR A 759 10.02 34.14 96.66
N GLY A 760 10.55 34.02 95.44
CA GLY A 760 10.80 32.73 94.78
C GLY A 760 9.53 31.98 94.34
N GLN A 761 8.39 32.67 94.30
CA GLN A 761 7.13 32.16 93.76
C GLN A 761 6.91 32.70 92.34
N PRO A 762 6.27 31.93 91.44
CA PRO A 762 5.77 32.47 90.18
C PRO A 762 4.82 33.63 90.48
N ASP A 763 4.91 34.70 89.69
CA ASP A 763 4.20 35.96 89.93
C ASP A 763 2.67 35.78 89.74
N GLN A 764 1.96 35.39 90.79
CA GLN A 764 0.54 35.03 90.77
C GLN A 764 -0.38 36.21 90.42
N PHE A 765 0.05 37.45 90.68
CA PHE A 765 -0.74 38.67 90.41
C PHE A 765 -1.02 38.88 88.92
N ILE A 766 -0.07 38.51 88.05
CA ILE A 766 -0.22 38.61 86.59
C ILE A 766 -1.13 37.48 86.07
N HIS A 767 -1.22 36.37 86.81
CA HIS A 767 -1.98 35.19 86.38
C HIS A 767 -3.50 35.34 86.54
N GLU A 768 -3.99 36.12 87.52
CA GLU A 768 -5.43 36.40 87.69
C GLU A 768 -5.93 37.49 86.74
N ASP A 769 -5.19 38.60 86.55
CA ASP A 769 -5.61 39.70 85.66
C ASP A 769 -5.63 39.30 84.16
N ILE A 770 -4.80 38.34 83.75
CA ILE A 770 -4.78 37.81 82.38
C ILE A 770 -5.99 36.89 82.09
N ILE A 771 -6.61 36.29 83.13
CA ILE A 771 -7.78 35.41 82.97
C ILE A 771 -9.05 36.22 82.67
N ASP A 772 -9.17 37.44 83.23
CA ASP A 772 -10.41 38.23 83.14
C ASP A 772 -10.49 39.17 81.93
N THR A 773 -9.37 39.57 81.29
CA THR A 773 -9.43 40.35 80.04
C THR A 773 -8.18 40.19 79.17
N PHE A 774 -8.09 39.09 78.41
CA PHE A 774 -6.99 38.88 77.45
C PHE A 774 -7.01 39.94 76.33
N SER A 775 -6.09 40.92 76.39
CA SER A 775 -5.92 41.93 75.36
C SER A 775 -5.42 41.31 74.04
N SER A 776 -5.82 41.86 72.89
CA SER A 776 -5.32 41.36 71.58
C SER A 776 -3.83 41.59 71.37
N SER A 777 -3.23 42.51 72.12
CA SER A 777 -1.86 42.97 71.98
C SER A 777 -1.15 42.78 73.32
N LEU A 778 -0.08 41.97 73.33
CA LEU A 778 0.71 41.66 74.53
C LEU A 778 2.07 42.34 74.48
N ASP A 779 2.44 42.99 75.60
CA ASP A 779 3.75 43.59 75.79
C ASP A 779 4.81 42.54 76.18
N ARG A 780 6.07 42.96 76.35
CA ARG A 780 7.20 42.06 76.65
C ARG A 780 7.04 41.29 77.96
N ASP A 781 6.39 41.89 78.96
CA ASP A 781 6.22 41.28 80.28
C ASP A 781 5.06 40.27 80.27
N ALA A 782 3.96 40.61 79.59
CA ALA A 782 2.83 39.70 79.38
C ALA A 782 3.22 38.49 78.52
N LEU A 783 4.02 38.66 77.47
CA LEU A 783 4.54 37.54 76.67
C LEU A 783 5.39 36.57 77.51
N ARG A 784 6.22 37.09 78.41
CA ARG A 784 7.08 36.27 79.28
C ARG A 784 6.32 35.62 80.45
N ALA A 785 5.12 36.12 80.77
CA ALA A 785 4.28 35.58 81.84
C ALA A 785 3.48 34.33 81.42
N ILE A 786 3.31 34.07 80.12
CA ILE A 786 2.59 32.90 79.61
C ILE A 786 3.47 31.66 79.77
N ASP A 787 2.91 30.56 80.29
CA ASP A 787 3.62 29.27 80.34
C ASP A 787 3.92 28.79 78.90
N PRO A 788 5.19 28.49 78.55
CA PRO A 788 5.56 27.99 77.23
C PRO A 788 4.75 26.77 76.77
N ARG A 789 4.23 25.95 77.69
CA ARG A 789 3.39 24.77 77.38
C ARG A 789 2.01 25.15 76.86
N GLU A 790 1.55 26.35 77.16
CA GLU A 790 0.26 26.89 76.68
C GLU A 790 0.40 27.61 75.35
N VAL A 791 1.60 27.76 74.79
CA VAL A 791 1.84 28.58 73.61
C VAL A 791 1.94 27.72 72.36
N ILE A 792 1.22 28.10 71.31
CA ILE A 792 1.32 27.52 69.97
C ILE A 792 1.73 28.61 68.99
N ILE A 793 2.87 28.40 68.32
CA ILE A 793 3.43 29.32 67.33
C ILE A 793 3.28 28.69 65.95
N ILE A 794 2.55 29.35 65.06
CA ILE A 794 2.39 28.93 63.67
C ILE A 794 3.21 29.84 62.77
N LYS A 795 4.32 29.32 62.24
CA LYS A 795 5.23 30.06 61.36
C LYS A 795 4.65 30.12 59.94
N GLY A 796 4.30 31.32 59.49
CA GLY A 796 3.87 31.56 58.12
C GLY A 796 5.09 31.80 57.23
N PRO A 797 5.25 31.11 56.08
CA PRO A 797 6.24 31.53 55.09
C PRO A 797 5.86 32.93 54.57
N SER A 798 6.86 33.76 54.29
CA SER A 798 6.65 35.08 53.69
C SER A 798 5.70 34.97 52.47
N PRO A 799 4.71 35.86 52.28
CA PRO A 799 4.36 37.07 53.03
C PRO A 799 3.34 36.84 54.18
N LEU A 800 3.11 35.60 54.62
CA LEU A 800 2.17 35.31 55.70
C LEU A 800 2.80 35.66 57.06
N ARG A 801 2.05 36.33 57.92
CA ARG A 801 2.49 36.65 59.29
C ARG A 801 2.55 35.38 60.15
N THR A 802 3.50 35.33 61.08
CA THR A 802 3.48 34.36 62.19
C THR A 802 2.24 34.60 63.05
N ARG A 803 1.58 33.52 63.47
CA ARG A 803 0.40 33.59 64.36
C ARG A 803 0.72 32.96 65.70
N TYR A 804 0.31 33.62 66.78
CA TYR A 804 0.54 33.18 68.14
C TYR A 804 -0.79 32.86 68.81
N TYR A 805 -0.87 31.71 69.43
CA TYR A 805 -2.05 31.25 70.14
C TYR A 805 -1.70 30.83 71.55
N ARG A 806 -2.61 31.10 72.47
CA ARG A 806 -2.62 30.52 73.82
C ARG A 806 -3.67 29.43 73.90
N ASN A 807 -3.27 28.25 74.36
CA ASN A 807 -4.15 27.14 74.73
C ASN A 807 -4.70 27.37 76.14
N LEU A 808 -5.99 27.63 76.23
CA LEU A 808 -6.67 27.93 77.50
C LEU A 808 -7.09 26.67 78.27
N LEU A 809 -7.00 25.50 77.64
CA LEU A 809 -7.23 24.21 78.29
C LEU A 809 -6.03 23.30 78.01
N PRO A 810 -4.93 23.44 78.77
CA PRO A 810 -3.69 22.71 78.51
C PRO A 810 -3.82 21.18 78.63
N GLU A 811 -4.90 20.69 79.27
CA GLU A 811 -5.21 19.27 79.32
C GLU A 811 -5.58 18.71 77.94
N LEU A 812 -6.13 19.55 77.06
CA LEU A 812 -6.40 19.21 75.66
C LEU A 812 -5.16 19.55 74.82
N GLN A 813 -4.33 18.53 74.59
CA GLN A 813 -3.12 18.68 73.77
C GLN A 813 -3.49 18.94 72.30
N ILE A 814 -2.78 19.89 71.68
CA ILE A 814 -3.02 20.34 70.32
C ILE A 814 -1.72 20.26 69.53
N THR A 815 -1.78 19.62 68.36
CA THR A 815 -0.68 19.52 67.41
C THR A 815 -0.99 20.35 66.17
N VAL A 816 -0.01 21.08 65.65
CA VAL A 816 -0.12 21.82 64.37
C VAL A 816 0.83 21.20 63.36
N CYS A 817 0.34 20.93 62.15
CA CYS A 817 1.21 20.46 61.07
C CYS A 817 2.03 21.64 60.50
N PRO A 818 3.38 21.57 60.48
CA PRO A 818 4.25 22.65 60.01
C PRO A 818 4.10 22.96 58.51
N GLU A 819 3.65 21.98 57.71
CA GLU A 819 3.49 22.16 56.26
C GLU A 819 2.17 22.81 55.87
N CYS A 820 1.06 22.42 56.52
CA CYS A 820 -0.26 22.94 56.17
C CYS A 820 -0.82 23.95 57.17
N ASN A 821 -0.17 24.14 58.31
CA ASN A 821 -0.54 25.07 59.38
C ASN A 821 -1.95 24.84 59.95
N ASN A 822 -2.51 23.63 59.78
CA ASN A 822 -3.77 23.23 60.40
C ASN A 822 -3.53 22.61 61.77
N ALA A 823 -4.45 22.88 62.70
CA ALA A 823 -4.42 22.37 64.06
C ALA A 823 -5.30 21.11 64.21
N PHE A 824 -4.95 20.28 65.17
CA PHE A 824 -5.58 19.00 65.47
C PHE A 824 -5.51 18.74 66.97
N HIS A 825 -6.46 17.99 67.53
CA HIS A 825 -6.19 17.31 68.80
C HIS A 825 -5.02 16.33 68.60
N SER A 826 -4.07 16.32 69.53
CA SER A 826 -2.85 15.50 69.38
C SER A 826 -3.16 14.02 69.23
N GLU A 827 -4.08 13.48 70.04
CA GLU A 827 -4.50 12.07 69.98
C GLU A 827 -5.13 11.71 68.62
N ASP A 828 -6.01 12.56 68.09
CA ASP A 828 -6.65 12.37 66.78
C ASP A 828 -5.62 12.42 65.64
N PHE A 829 -4.67 13.36 65.73
CA PHE A 829 -3.62 13.52 64.73
C PHE A 829 -2.72 12.29 64.71
N GLU A 830 -2.23 11.84 65.87
CA GLU A 830 -1.40 10.64 66.01
C GLU A 830 -2.11 9.40 65.48
N LEU A 831 -3.39 9.21 65.82
CA LEU A 831 -4.17 8.08 65.31
C LEU A 831 -4.31 8.10 63.79
N GLN A 832 -4.66 9.27 63.21
CA GLN A 832 -4.76 9.41 61.76
C GLN A 832 -3.41 9.24 61.07
N PHE A 833 -2.34 9.70 61.71
CA PHE A 833 -0.98 9.58 61.22
C PHE A 833 -0.51 8.13 61.22
N LEU A 834 -0.71 7.37 62.30
CA LEU A 834 -0.41 5.94 62.37
C LEU A 834 -1.18 5.11 61.33
N GLN A 835 -2.42 5.50 61.03
CA GLN A 835 -3.23 4.82 60.02
C GLN A 835 -2.78 5.09 58.58
N LYS A 836 -2.33 6.32 58.28
CA LYS A 836 -2.10 6.78 56.91
C LYS A 836 -0.61 6.93 56.54
N GLY A 837 0.27 7.06 57.52
CA GLY A 837 1.70 7.36 57.37
C GLY A 837 2.02 8.81 56.98
N TYR A 838 1.01 9.70 57.03
CA TYR A 838 1.15 11.11 56.63
C TYR A 838 0.06 11.99 57.27
N CYS A 839 0.26 13.31 57.25
CA CYS A 839 -0.74 14.28 57.71
C CYS A 839 -2.07 14.12 56.95
N PRO A 840 -3.23 13.96 57.63
CA PRO A 840 -4.49 13.63 56.97
C PRO A 840 -4.99 14.68 55.97
N PHE A 841 -4.56 15.94 56.13
CA PHE A 841 -4.91 17.03 55.22
C PHE A 841 -3.93 17.19 54.06
N CYS A 842 -2.64 17.37 54.34
CA CYS A 842 -1.63 17.73 53.34
C CYS A 842 -0.70 16.59 52.92
N ARG A 843 -0.89 15.38 53.45
CA ARG A 843 -0.14 14.17 53.08
C ARG A 843 1.37 14.26 53.22
N THR A 844 1.86 15.17 54.07
CA THR A 844 3.28 15.23 54.43
C THR A 844 3.67 14.01 55.27
N PRO A 845 4.74 13.27 54.89
CA PRO A 845 5.24 12.11 55.63
C PRO A 845 6.06 12.50 56.87
N GLU A 846 6.36 11.51 57.72
CA GLU A 846 6.99 11.67 59.04
C GLU A 846 8.37 12.34 58.99
N ASP A 847 9.21 11.95 58.03
CA ASP A 847 10.58 12.46 57.86
C ASP A 847 10.64 13.98 57.67
N SER A 848 9.53 14.60 57.25
CA SER A 848 9.40 16.04 57.01
C SER A 848 8.68 16.80 58.13
N LEU A 849 8.16 16.11 59.17
CA LEU A 849 7.42 16.70 60.29
C LEU A 849 8.25 16.81 61.59
N VAL A 850 9.34 16.04 61.69
CA VAL A 850 10.23 15.98 62.87
C VAL A 850 11.40 16.98 62.77
N ASN A 851 11.59 17.61 61.61
CA ASN A 851 12.52 18.73 61.39
C ASN A 851 11.79 20.07 61.46
#